data_AF-A0A2E6P8B7-F1
#
_entry.id   AF-A0A2E6P8B7-F1
#
_cell.length_a   1.000
_cell.length_b   1.000
_cell.length_c   1.000
_cell.angle_alpha   90.00
_cell.angle_beta   90.00
_cell.angle_gamma   90.00
#
_symmetry.space_group_name_H-M   'P 1'
#
loop_
_entity.id
_entity.type
_entity.pdbx_description
1 polymer ?
#
loop_
_entity_poly.entity_id
_entity_poly.type
_entity_poly.pdbx_seq_one_letter_code
_entity_poly.pdbx_strand_id
1 'polypeptide(L)'
;MRGARDLVFVAFVAVLMSPAFHLAPEALHDHSRGASSRDVVCSDLCINEVMPNADGSDQGVFPGGEWVELLNSGSVGVNLEGWALVDLGGWYHPINSETWVGFDDLDSPFVLESGKFAIIAENEVGTLRLNNAGETIYLRDSNNNTVHEIVTGEASNGVSKVGDPSSPAGTWVDSQMPSPGYENPGEQGGDGGAVDVEASWWDGNFNVKFTRIMPGEVPDRSNDWLEITNLGSEEVSLDGWNISRVRASGPWHSTIVDLTLDAGASVVLTDNPFNLLQDGGIVAQDGNVVLNNMPWLVNSGSSLMLVEPNGTVVDSIVYGGGIAEIEGWTGPAISVPGDGSPGLILMRGSGCGDYPDTDSGSDWEERWIRIGASTFCDGGHFSGSGSSSMTPSIGPDTAFNDLYHWIGLAEESIHLHVYQFMSPDLSHALLDAMSRGVDVTILLEEGILDGSSTIDNQKGHAQALHDAGATVLWMEDPSQISSPYAYVHSKVAVRDSSSVWISSGNWKDTSLPSDGVGNREWSVIMNSEEAAELVLSRLSWDENPNHLHISAHSSINSPSEGWTMDETNFDSDVTEPYSVQGPFDAQLMTCPDDCVDGIISMIDSAQISIDLSVQYLDLDWYWGFGDNPIIGSLYDAANRGVKLRIILNGYYAEWDDEIRDAIHLFNTNWNATEGLDSTARLMASSDNIVKLHNKGAIIDGESVLVGSMNWGSSAALRNREMGVLIHHEELTSSYLSSFNEDWVRLDSSTDSDGDLMPDIWEVEYGLNRHSAAILGTALSEQSLDPDDDGIDNLREFQLGGDPLDPDTDDDCIPDGEEEGFAQSVLRSPTLSMTSADVDENGIPDGEQWGCEEIEIDDPNEDNETTEPEPEEEEEEDGFINIREDAMSRPGADFLFGLMALSAIFLLVAGITTFRKPRSSTEEILVDDSGYRFDNAGSELAILKGTSFDEGSEDVRALTKGKDDGSHGKIVLDGFGFNREMTTRDEVQWRLDSGQSMDQIRKELGEEE
;
A
#
# COMPACT_ATOMS: atom_id res chain seq x y z
N MET A 1 53.90 33.63 9.22
CA MET A 1 55.10 34.05 9.97
C MET A 1 54.74 34.19 11.45
N ARG A 2 55.17 33.19 12.25
CA ARG A 2 55.37 33.13 13.73
C ARG A 2 54.33 33.80 14.67
N GLY A 3 53.75 33.13 15.67
CA GLY A 3 53.91 31.75 16.13
C GLY A 3 53.55 31.61 17.62
N ALA A 4 53.02 30.43 17.98
CA ALA A 4 53.18 29.71 19.26
C ALA A 4 52.33 28.42 19.18
N ARG A 5 52.90 27.35 18.58
CA ARG A 5 53.23 26.04 19.20
C ARG A 5 51.99 25.24 19.63
N ASP A 6 51.41 24.42 18.74
CA ASP A 6 51.80 23.04 18.33
C ASP A 6 51.82 22.05 19.50
N LEU A 7 51.40 20.79 19.42
CA LEU A 7 50.55 19.96 18.54
C LEU A 7 50.64 18.57 19.23
N VAL A 8 49.56 17.78 19.30
CA VAL A 8 49.63 16.36 19.70
C VAL A 8 49.37 15.53 18.45
N PHE A 9 50.32 14.70 18.02
CA PHE A 9 50.09 13.66 17.01
C PHE A 9 51.13 12.50 17.13
N VAL A 10 50.60 11.26 17.04
CA VAL A 10 51.19 9.99 16.49
C VAL A 10 52.11 9.07 17.32
N ALA A 11 51.49 7.93 17.69
CA ALA A 11 51.76 6.50 17.35
C ALA A 11 53.08 5.73 17.68
N PHE A 12 52.81 4.53 18.23
CA PHE A 12 53.27 3.16 17.90
C PHE A 12 54.70 2.60 18.22
N VAL A 13 54.66 1.38 18.79
CA VAL A 13 55.60 0.22 18.76
C VAL A 13 56.76 0.11 19.79
N ALA A 14 56.74 -1.04 20.50
CA ALA A 14 57.84 -1.94 20.91
C ALA A 14 58.61 -1.84 22.26
N VAL A 15 58.47 -2.94 23.04
CA VAL A 15 59.53 -3.90 23.48
C VAL A 15 60.41 -3.61 24.72
N LEU A 16 60.29 -4.55 25.68
CA LEU A 16 61.25 -5.12 26.67
C LEU A 16 61.79 -4.29 27.86
N MET A 17 61.70 -4.87 29.06
CA MET A 17 62.86 -5.49 29.78
C MET A 17 62.45 -6.07 31.16
N SER A 18 62.51 -7.41 31.23
CA SER A 18 62.85 -8.38 32.32
C SER A 18 63.84 -7.85 33.40
N PRO A 19 64.15 -8.55 34.54
CA PRO A 19 64.41 -10.00 34.67
C PRO A 19 64.02 -10.62 36.06
N ALA A 20 64.19 -11.89 36.42
CA ALA A 20 64.66 -13.15 35.87
C ALA A 20 64.22 -14.25 36.87
N PHE A 21 63.88 -15.46 36.42
CA PHE A 21 64.77 -16.62 36.55
C PHE A 21 64.17 -17.85 35.84
N HIS A 22 65.04 -18.50 35.06
CA HIS A 22 64.84 -19.71 34.28
C HIS A 22 64.55 -20.95 35.15
N LEU A 23 63.76 -21.89 34.62
CA LEU A 23 64.26 -23.12 33.96
C LEU A 23 63.08 -23.95 33.40
N ALA A 24 63.22 -24.39 32.15
CA ALA A 24 62.45 -25.47 31.54
C ALA A 24 63.37 -26.73 31.46
N PRO A 25 62.97 -27.81 30.78
CA PRO A 25 61.90 -28.77 31.08
C PRO A 25 62.48 -30.20 31.20
N GLU A 26 61.73 -31.20 31.67
CA GLU A 26 62.11 -32.59 31.39
C GLU A 26 60.90 -33.53 31.39
N ALA A 27 60.84 -34.33 30.33
CA ALA A 27 59.83 -35.34 30.08
C ALA A 27 60.21 -36.69 30.73
N LEU A 28 59.18 -37.51 30.95
CA LEU A 28 59.18 -38.98 31.03
C LEU A 28 59.99 -39.65 32.15
N HIS A 29 59.28 -40.23 33.13
CA HIS A 29 59.32 -41.69 33.29
C HIS A 29 58.14 -42.25 34.10
N ASP A 30 57.46 -43.18 33.43
CA ASP A 30 56.53 -44.21 33.90
C ASP A 30 56.95 -44.89 35.21
N HIS A 31 56.02 -44.95 36.16
CA HIS A 31 55.91 -46.06 37.10
C HIS A 31 54.45 -46.41 37.34
N SER A 32 53.94 -47.27 36.46
CA SER A 32 52.84 -48.19 36.71
C SER A 32 52.87 -48.80 38.13
N ARG A 33 51.79 -48.57 38.88
CA ARG A 33 51.30 -49.44 39.95
C ARG A 33 49.81 -49.67 39.70
N GLY A 34 49.48 -50.87 39.23
CA GLY A 34 48.11 -51.32 39.04
C GLY A 34 47.40 -51.64 40.36
N ALA A 35 46.08 -51.41 40.32
CA ALA A 35 44.97 -51.96 41.09
C ALA A 35 43.80 -51.00 40.80
N SER A 36 42.61 -51.34 40.33
CA SER A 36 41.75 -52.52 40.44
C SER A 36 40.71 -52.41 39.31
N SER A 37 40.08 -53.52 38.90
CA SER A 37 39.03 -53.56 37.87
C SER A 37 37.94 -52.51 38.10
N ARG A 38 37.74 -51.61 37.14
CA ARG A 38 36.56 -50.75 37.03
C ARG A 38 35.55 -51.48 36.14
N ASP A 39 34.80 -52.40 36.72
CA ASP A 39 33.74 -53.11 36.01
C ASP A 39 32.46 -53.07 36.86
N VAL A 40 31.54 -52.16 36.51
CA VAL A 40 30.10 -52.41 36.63
C VAL A 40 29.48 -52.00 35.29
N VAL A 41 29.48 -52.93 34.34
CA VAL A 41 28.76 -52.76 33.07
C VAL A 41 27.26 -52.79 33.38
N CYS A 42 26.55 -51.75 32.94
CA CYS A 42 25.09 -51.60 32.94
C CYS A 42 24.35 -52.92 32.61
N SER A 43 23.33 -53.30 33.41
CA SER A 43 22.54 -54.53 33.17
C SER A 43 21.06 -54.29 32.87
N ASP A 44 20.33 -53.56 33.71
CA ASP A 44 18.88 -53.33 33.54
C ASP A 44 18.42 -51.89 33.86
N LEU A 45 19.08 -51.18 34.79
CA LEU A 45 18.79 -49.77 35.10
C LEU A 45 20.10 -48.98 35.16
N CYS A 46 20.22 -47.95 34.33
CA CYS A 46 21.50 -47.29 34.09
C CYS A 46 21.33 -45.80 33.95
N ILE A 47 22.36 -45.06 34.35
CA ILE A 47 22.55 -43.67 33.92
C ILE A 47 22.68 -43.68 32.39
N ASN A 48 21.88 -42.87 31.71
CA ASN A 48 21.74 -42.81 30.26
C ASN A 48 22.32 -41.51 29.67
N GLU A 49 22.07 -40.39 30.33
CA GLU A 49 22.49 -39.06 29.89
C GLU A 49 22.72 -38.16 31.10
N VAL A 50 23.63 -37.19 31.02
CA VAL A 50 23.96 -36.28 32.13
C VAL A 50 24.18 -34.86 31.61
N MET A 51 23.67 -33.84 32.27
CA MET A 51 23.97 -32.43 32.00
C MET A 51 24.82 -31.84 33.14
N PRO A 52 26.17 -31.87 33.04
CA PRO A 52 27.04 -31.31 34.08
C PRO A 52 27.16 -29.79 34.03
N ASN A 53 26.92 -29.15 32.88
CA ASN A 53 27.16 -27.72 32.67
C ASN A 53 25.95 -27.13 31.93
N ALA A 54 24.86 -26.88 32.67
CA ALA A 54 23.60 -26.39 32.12
C ALA A 54 23.69 -24.90 31.75
N ASP A 55 22.88 -24.44 30.79
CA ASP A 55 22.88 -23.04 30.34
C ASP A 55 22.45 -22.02 31.42
N GLY A 56 21.67 -22.46 32.40
CA GLY A 56 21.26 -21.66 33.54
C GLY A 56 22.23 -21.79 34.72
N SER A 57 21.70 -21.71 35.94
CA SER A 57 22.52 -21.99 37.12
C SER A 57 22.67 -23.49 37.28
N ASP A 58 23.86 -23.98 37.63
CA ASP A 58 24.06 -25.40 37.99
C ASP A 58 23.04 -25.89 39.03
N GLN A 59 22.60 -25.01 39.93
CA GLN A 59 21.60 -25.28 40.95
C GLN A 59 20.15 -25.00 40.54
N GLY A 60 19.91 -24.67 39.27
CA GLY A 60 18.62 -24.23 38.74
C GLY A 60 17.59 -25.36 38.62
N VAL A 61 16.39 -24.96 38.20
CA VAL A 61 15.30 -25.89 37.89
C VAL A 61 15.48 -26.43 36.47
N PHE A 62 15.17 -27.71 36.27
CA PHE A 62 15.16 -28.33 34.95
C PHE A 62 14.28 -27.54 33.94
N PRO A 63 14.71 -27.36 32.67
CA PRO A 63 15.95 -27.88 32.07
C PRO A 63 17.20 -27.00 32.29
N GLY A 64 17.06 -25.82 32.92
CA GLY A 64 18.14 -24.84 33.08
C GLY A 64 19.16 -25.12 34.20
N GLY A 65 19.07 -26.26 34.91
CA GLY A 65 20.03 -26.69 35.92
C GLY A 65 20.61 -28.07 35.64
N GLU A 66 21.54 -28.54 36.49
CA GLU A 66 22.16 -29.86 36.33
C GLU A 66 21.13 -30.99 36.46
N TRP A 67 21.29 -32.04 35.65
CA TRP A 67 20.44 -33.23 35.74
C TRP A 67 21.15 -34.50 35.27
N VAL A 68 20.62 -35.64 35.69
CA VAL A 68 21.05 -36.98 35.31
C VAL A 68 19.82 -37.78 34.91
N GLU A 69 19.86 -38.37 33.73
CA GLU A 69 18.83 -39.27 33.24
C GLU A 69 19.16 -40.73 33.53
N LEU A 70 18.14 -41.49 33.92
CA LEU A 70 18.18 -42.94 34.07
C LEU A 70 17.31 -43.61 33.01
N LEU A 71 17.77 -44.72 32.44
CA LEU A 71 17.01 -45.62 31.57
C LEU A 71 16.82 -46.97 32.24
N ASN A 72 15.58 -47.47 32.28
CA ASN A 72 15.27 -48.86 32.61
C ASN A 72 15.18 -49.71 31.34
N SER A 73 16.29 -50.35 30.95
CA SER A 73 16.36 -51.29 29.82
C SER A 73 15.90 -52.71 30.18
N GLY A 74 15.60 -52.98 31.46
CA GLY A 74 15.07 -54.25 31.94
C GLY A 74 13.62 -54.50 31.48
N SER A 75 13.16 -55.75 31.66
CA SER A 75 11.81 -56.19 31.21
C SER A 75 10.67 -55.96 32.22
N VAL A 76 10.96 -55.33 33.36
CA VAL A 76 9.99 -55.05 34.44
C VAL A 76 10.23 -53.66 35.02
N GLY A 77 9.18 -53.01 35.55
CA GLY A 77 9.33 -51.74 36.26
C GLY A 77 10.20 -51.86 37.52
N VAL A 78 11.03 -50.86 37.77
CA VAL A 78 11.97 -50.80 38.90
C VAL A 78 11.52 -49.73 39.89
N ASN A 79 11.35 -50.11 41.16
CA ASN A 79 11.05 -49.14 42.23
C ASN A 79 12.35 -48.48 42.73
N LEU A 80 12.45 -47.17 42.52
CA LEU A 80 13.59 -46.32 42.89
C LEU A 80 13.44 -45.67 44.29
N GLU A 81 12.49 -46.14 45.11
CA GLU A 81 12.33 -45.65 46.49
C GLU A 81 13.61 -45.90 47.31
N GLY A 82 14.19 -44.82 47.82
CA GLY A 82 15.44 -44.84 48.60
C GLY A 82 16.72 -44.90 47.76
N TRP A 83 16.64 -44.76 46.44
CA TRP A 83 17.79 -44.66 45.54
C TRP A 83 18.34 -43.23 45.48
N ALA A 84 19.58 -43.09 45.03
CA ALA A 84 20.24 -41.79 44.92
C ALA A 84 21.38 -41.78 43.90
N LEU A 85 21.74 -40.58 43.48
CA LEU A 85 22.96 -40.27 42.77
C LEU A 85 24.01 -39.79 43.77
N VAL A 86 25.24 -40.28 43.63
CA VAL A 86 26.35 -39.91 44.50
C VAL A 86 27.55 -39.52 43.64
N ASP A 87 28.16 -38.37 43.88
CA ASP A 87 29.36 -37.92 43.17
C ASP A 87 30.66 -38.50 43.77
N LEU A 88 31.82 -38.17 43.20
CA LEU A 88 33.12 -38.58 43.75
C LEU A 88 33.44 -37.93 45.10
N GLY A 89 32.89 -36.75 45.36
CA GLY A 89 32.98 -36.01 46.62
C GLY A 89 32.18 -36.63 47.77
N GLY A 90 31.27 -37.55 47.47
CA GLY A 90 30.38 -38.20 48.42
C GLY A 90 29.08 -37.42 48.71
N TRP A 91 28.74 -36.43 47.88
CA TRP A 91 27.44 -35.75 47.95
C TRP A 91 26.33 -36.69 47.52
N TYR A 92 25.23 -36.68 48.26
CA TYR A 92 24.13 -37.61 48.10
C TYR A 92 22.90 -36.85 47.61
N HIS A 93 22.52 -37.07 46.35
CA HIS A 93 21.35 -36.47 45.72
C HIS A 93 20.22 -37.53 45.63
N PRO A 94 19.18 -37.43 46.47
CA PRO A 94 18.13 -38.45 46.57
C PRO A 94 17.23 -38.46 45.33
N ILE A 95 16.71 -39.63 44.95
CA ILE A 95 15.64 -39.76 43.96
C ILE A 95 14.30 -39.72 44.71
N ASN A 96 13.58 -38.60 44.63
CA ASN A 96 12.30 -38.38 45.30
C ASN A 96 11.40 -37.39 44.53
N SER A 97 10.27 -37.00 45.11
CA SER A 97 9.30 -36.09 44.48
C SER A 97 9.80 -34.66 44.22
N GLU A 98 10.92 -34.24 44.83
CA GLU A 98 11.50 -32.91 44.62
C GLU A 98 12.53 -32.91 43.47
N THR A 99 13.21 -34.04 43.26
CA THR A 99 14.32 -34.17 42.31
C THR A 99 13.95 -34.88 41.01
N TRP A 100 12.93 -35.74 41.04
CA TRP A 100 12.44 -36.42 39.84
C TRP A 100 11.46 -35.51 39.08
N VAL A 101 11.86 -35.07 37.89
CA VAL A 101 11.02 -34.25 37.00
C VAL A 101 9.79 -35.04 36.54
N GLY A 102 8.59 -34.51 36.78
CA GLY A 102 7.32 -35.19 36.45
C GLY A 102 6.94 -36.29 37.43
N PHE A 103 7.41 -36.26 38.68
CA PHE A 103 7.10 -37.30 39.68
C PHE A 103 5.59 -37.51 39.91
N ASP A 104 4.79 -36.44 39.86
CA ASP A 104 3.34 -36.51 40.06
C ASP A 104 2.60 -37.22 38.90
N ASP A 105 3.26 -37.37 37.75
CA ASP A 105 2.72 -38.01 36.54
C ASP A 105 3.04 -39.52 36.45
N LEU A 106 3.74 -40.08 37.45
CA LEU A 106 4.08 -41.51 37.47
C LEU A 106 2.85 -42.39 37.73
N ASP A 107 2.68 -43.45 36.92
CA ASP A 107 1.62 -44.48 37.10
C ASP A 107 1.66 -45.12 38.50
N SER A 108 2.84 -45.20 39.10
CA SER A 108 3.06 -45.65 40.47
C SER A 108 4.25 -44.89 41.06
N PRO A 109 4.12 -44.29 42.27
CA PRO A 109 5.20 -43.51 42.87
C PRO A 109 6.50 -44.28 42.94
N PHE A 110 7.60 -43.63 42.53
CA PHE A 110 8.96 -44.18 42.46
C PHE A 110 9.18 -45.31 41.46
N VAL A 111 8.17 -45.75 40.69
CA VAL A 111 8.33 -46.86 39.74
C VAL A 111 8.70 -46.31 38.37
N LEU A 112 9.91 -46.66 37.89
CA LEU A 112 10.29 -46.44 36.50
C LEU A 112 9.96 -47.69 35.68
N GLU A 113 8.97 -47.59 34.80
CA GLU A 113 8.52 -48.70 33.95
C GLU A 113 9.59 -49.15 32.94
N SER A 114 9.43 -50.36 32.41
CA SER A 114 10.34 -50.93 31.40
C SER A 114 10.37 -50.07 30.13
N GLY A 115 11.58 -49.75 29.65
CA GLY A 115 11.81 -48.94 28.46
C GLY A 115 11.55 -47.44 28.64
N LYS A 116 11.45 -46.94 29.88
CA LYS A 116 11.20 -45.53 30.18
C LYS A 116 12.44 -44.85 30.79
N PHE A 117 12.43 -43.52 30.71
CA PHE A 117 13.46 -42.63 31.23
C PHE A 117 13.00 -41.91 32.49
N ALA A 118 13.93 -41.58 33.38
CA ALA A 118 13.69 -40.75 34.56
C ALA A 118 14.74 -39.64 34.63
N ILE A 119 14.30 -38.38 34.63
CA ILE A 119 15.17 -37.22 34.76
C ILE A 119 15.26 -36.83 36.23
N ILE A 120 16.45 -36.93 36.80
CA ILE A 120 16.76 -36.57 38.18
C ILE A 120 17.55 -35.26 38.14
N ALA A 121 16.90 -34.16 38.48
CA ALA A 121 17.42 -32.80 38.37
C ALA A 121 17.76 -32.19 39.71
N GLU A 122 18.68 -31.23 39.70
CA GLU A 122 19.10 -30.50 40.90
C GLU A 122 17.97 -29.69 41.52
N ASN A 123 17.11 -29.05 40.71
CA ASN A 123 15.85 -28.40 41.13
C ASN A 123 15.97 -27.58 42.42
N GLU A 124 17.04 -26.79 42.55
CA GLU A 124 17.33 -25.95 43.71
C GLU A 124 17.51 -26.70 45.05
N VAL A 125 17.64 -28.04 45.05
CA VAL A 125 17.79 -28.87 46.25
C VAL A 125 19.18 -28.70 46.89
N GLY A 126 20.20 -28.42 46.08
CA GLY A 126 21.54 -28.09 46.55
C GLY A 126 22.49 -29.29 46.70
N THR A 127 22.10 -30.48 46.24
CA THR A 127 22.74 -31.77 46.55
C THR A 127 23.34 -32.52 45.36
N LEU A 128 22.93 -32.21 44.13
CA LEU A 128 23.62 -32.65 42.90
C LEU A 128 24.77 -31.68 42.67
N ARG A 129 25.97 -32.23 42.52
CA ARG A 129 27.21 -31.47 42.39
C ARG A 129 28.00 -32.07 41.25
N LEU A 130 27.57 -31.78 40.03
CA LEU A 130 28.36 -32.14 38.87
C LEU A 130 29.47 -31.10 38.69
N ASN A 131 30.57 -31.53 38.07
CA ASN A 131 31.72 -30.66 37.86
C ASN A 131 31.95 -30.51 36.36
N ASN A 132 31.94 -29.26 35.89
CA ASN A 132 32.11 -28.91 34.48
C ASN A 132 33.48 -29.34 33.94
N ALA A 133 34.49 -29.57 34.80
CA ALA A 133 35.80 -30.10 34.39
C ALA A 133 35.84 -31.64 34.28
N GLY A 134 34.73 -32.33 34.58
CA GLY A 134 34.60 -33.77 34.64
C GLY A 134 34.32 -34.28 36.05
N GLU A 135 33.44 -35.29 36.15
CA GLU A 135 32.92 -35.85 37.40
C GLU A 135 32.85 -37.39 37.33
N THR A 136 32.70 -38.06 38.48
CA THR A 136 32.32 -39.48 38.54
C THR A 136 31.01 -39.62 39.30
N ILE A 137 30.01 -40.20 38.66
CA ILE A 137 28.66 -40.33 39.21
C ILE A 137 28.35 -41.80 39.46
N TYR A 138 27.85 -42.08 40.66
CA TYR A 138 27.42 -43.39 41.12
C TYR A 138 25.90 -43.40 41.31
N LEU A 139 25.19 -44.24 40.57
CA LEU A 139 23.81 -44.60 40.88
C LEU A 139 23.81 -45.63 42.00
N ARG A 140 23.12 -45.38 43.12
CA ARG A 140 23.06 -46.28 44.27
C ARG A 140 21.65 -46.75 44.59
N ASP A 141 21.54 -48.04 44.91
CA ASP A 141 20.30 -48.65 45.37
C ASP A 141 19.96 -48.29 46.84
N SER A 142 18.79 -48.71 47.30
CA SER A 142 18.31 -48.50 48.68
C SER A 142 19.14 -49.18 49.77
N ASN A 143 20.05 -50.10 49.41
CA ASN A 143 21.02 -50.71 50.33
C ASN A 143 22.40 -50.04 50.24
N ASN A 144 22.52 -48.93 49.48
CA ASN A 144 23.73 -48.16 49.23
C ASN A 144 24.80 -48.90 48.40
N ASN A 145 24.40 -49.90 47.61
CA ASN A 145 25.27 -50.54 46.61
C ASN A 145 25.30 -49.72 45.32
N THR A 146 26.46 -49.59 44.68
CA THR A 146 26.58 -48.98 43.35
C THR A 146 25.99 -49.89 42.28
N VAL A 147 25.00 -49.38 41.55
CA VAL A 147 24.31 -50.04 40.45
C VAL A 147 24.91 -49.66 39.10
N HIS A 148 25.29 -48.38 38.93
CA HIS A 148 26.00 -47.90 37.75
C HIS A 148 27.03 -46.83 38.15
N GLU A 149 28.15 -46.79 37.44
CA GLU A 149 29.21 -45.79 37.61
C GLU A 149 29.56 -45.23 36.24
N ILE A 150 29.56 -43.90 36.12
CA ILE A 150 29.99 -43.20 34.91
C ILE A 150 31.07 -42.17 35.25
N VAL A 151 31.88 -41.81 34.26
CA VAL A 151 32.87 -40.73 34.39
C VAL A 151 32.65 -39.75 33.25
N THR A 152 32.38 -38.49 33.55
CA THR A 152 32.28 -37.42 32.55
C THR A 152 33.62 -36.72 32.37
N GLY A 153 33.89 -36.26 31.14
CA GLY A 153 35.01 -35.36 30.85
C GLY A 153 34.62 -33.89 31.05
N GLU A 154 35.49 -32.97 30.65
CA GLU A 154 35.16 -31.53 30.58
C GLU A 154 33.89 -31.33 29.75
N ALA A 155 32.89 -30.65 30.34
CA ALA A 155 31.56 -30.45 29.80
C ALA A 155 31.41 -29.05 29.18
N SER A 156 30.99 -29.02 27.92
CA SER A 156 30.62 -27.80 27.22
C SER A 156 29.31 -27.25 27.80
N ASN A 157 29.18 -25.92 27.84
CA ASN A 157 27.95 -25.28 28.35
C ASN A 157 26.74 -25.65 27.47
N GLY A 158 25.65 -26.07 28.09
CA GLY A 158 24.40 -26.46 27.42
C GLY A 158 24.44 -27.82 26.71
N VAL A 159 25.53 -28.59 26.84
CA VAL A 159 25.71 -29.88 26.16
C VAL A 159 25.77 -31.02 27.19
N SER A 160 24.91 -32.01 27.01
CA SER A 160 24.89 -33.19 27.87
C SER A 160 26.00 -34.18 27.50
N LYS A 161 26.20 -35.18 28.35
CA LYS A 161 27.17 -36.25 28.25
C LYS A 161 26.44 -37.57 28.08
N VAL A 162 26.90 -38.39 27.15
CA VAL A 162 26.40 -39.74 26.90
C VAL A 162 27.56 -40.75 26.86
N GLY A 163 27.25 -42.03 27.04
CA GLY A 163 28.23 -43.10 26.95
C GLY A 163 28.83 -43.21 25.54
N ASP A 164 30.14 -43.41 25.43
CA ASP A 164 30.79 -43.69 24.15
C ASP A 164 30.61 -45.18 23.79
N PRO A 165 29.85 -45.54 22.73
CA PRO A 165 29.62 -46.93 22.37
C PRO A 165 30.91 -47.65 21.94
N SER A 166 31.93 -46.89 21.50
CA SER A 166 33.24 -47.42 21.11
C SER A 166 34.17 -47.63 22.31
N SER A 167 33.85 -47.03 23.45
CA SER A 167 34.56 -47.19 24.72
C SER A 167 33.57 -47.27 25.90
N PRO A 168 32.82 -48.38 26.06
CA PRO A 168 31.77 -48.49 27.09
C PRO A 168 32.25 -48.39 28.55
N ALA A 169 33.58 -48.46 28.78
CA ALA A 169 34.23 -48.27 30.08
C ALA A 169 35.10 -46.99 30.13
N GLY A 170 34.97 -46.12 29.12
CA GLY A 170 35.72 -44.88 28.97
C GLY A 170 35.00 -43.67 29.58
N THR A 171 35.63 -42.51 29.43
CA THR A 171 35.03 -41.22 29.80
C THR A 171 33.90 -40.88 28.82
N TRP A 172 32.75 -40.50 29.34
CA TRP A 172 31.58 -40.08 28.57
C TRP A 172 31.88 -38.83 27.73
N VAL A 173 31.34 -38.81 26.52
CA VAL A 173 31.59 -37.79 25.49
C VAL A 173 30.42 -36.81 25.41
N ASP A 174 30.64 -35.65 24.78
CA ASP A 174 29.54 -34.72 24.48
C ASP A 174 28.50 -35.42 23.61
N SER A 175 27.22 -35.30 23.99
CA SER A 175 26.09 -35.65 23.13
C SER A 175 26.12 -34.79 21.86
N GLN A 176 25.53 -35.26 20.76
CA GLN A 176 25.23 -34.37 19.63
C GLN A 176 24.23 -33.28 20.02
N MET A 177 23.25 -33.63 20.85
CA MET A 177 22.29 -32.71 21.46
C MET A 177 21.73 -33.35 22.74
N PRO A 178 21.29 -32.55 23.74
CA PRO A 178 20.59 -33.07 24.90
C PRO A 178 19.25 -33.70 24.54
N SER A 179 18.95 -34.89 25.06
CA SER A 179 17.74 -35.67 24.74
C SER A 179 16.94 -36.15 25.98
N PRO A 180 16.67 -35.28 26.98
CA PRO A 180 16.02 -35.72 28.21
C PRO A 180 14.61 -36.26 27.96
N GLY A 181 14.35 -37.48 28.42
CA GLY A 181 13.11 -38.23 28.25
C GLY A 181 13.08 -39.14 27.02
N TYR A 182 14.12 -39.14 26.19
CA TYR A 182 14.17 -39.80 24.89
C TYR A 182 15.46 -40.61 24.67
N GLU A 183 15.53 -41.34 23.56
CA GLU A 183 16.72 -42.12 23.21
C GLU A 183 17.86 -41.22 22.74
N ASN A 184 19.09 -41.47 23.23
CA ASN A 184 20.26 -40.68 22.89
C ASN A 184 20.59 -40.77 21.38
N PRO A 185 20.73 -39.65 20.67
CA PRO A 185 21.08 -39.67 19.25
C PRO A 185 22.52 -40.21 19.06
N GLY A 186 22.64 -41.38 18.43
CA GLY A 186 23.92 -41.98 18.01
C GLY A 186 24.31 -43.34 18.60
N GLU A 187 23.45 -44.02 19.37
CA GLU A 187 23.74 -45.34 19.97
C GLU A 187 23.57 -46.56 19.02
N GLN A 188 24.15 -46.51 17.82
CA GLN A 188 24.43 -47.73 17.04
C GLN A 188 25.94 -47.87 16.75
N GLY A 189 26.57 -48.75 17.52
CA GLY A 189 27.99 -49.04 17.41
C GLY A 189 28.41 -49.69 16.07
N GLY A 190 29.41 -49.07 15.45
CA GLY A 190 30.64 -49.75 15.02
C GLY A 190 30.58 -50.64 13.77
N ASP A 191 30.76 -50.04 12.60
CA ASP A 191 31.85 -50.44 11.72
C ASP A 191 32.38 -49.17 11.00
N GLY A 192 33.70 -49.00 10.98
CA GLY A 192 34.37 -47.77 10.54
C GLY A 192 34.31 -47.51 9.03
N GLY A 193 33.12 -47.26 8.51
CA GLY A 193 32.89 -46.53 7.26
C GLY A 193 32.31 -45.16 7.61
N ALA A 194 32.50 -44.18 6.72
CA ALA A 194 31.72 -42.95 6.78
C ALA A 194 30.24 -43.34 6.93
N VAL A 195 29.67 -43.07 8.10
CA VAL A 195 28.22 -42.97 8.20
C VAL A 195 27.97 -41.64 7.50
N ASP A 196 27.54 -41.75 6.25
CA ASP A 196 26.61 -40.77 5.71
C ASP A 196 25.64 -40.51 6.87
N VAL A 197 25.72 -39.30 7.44
CA VAL A 197 24.49 -38.63 7.82
C VAL A 197 23.64 -38.87 6.58
N GLU A 198 22.66 -39.78 6.66
CA GLU A 198 21.64 -39.81 5.62
C GLU A 198 21.27 -38.36 5.52
N ALA A 199 21.59 -37.81 4.35
CA ALA A 199 21.36 -36.44 4.01
C ALA A 199 19.97 -36.11 4.52
N SER A 200 19.69 -34.83 4.76
CA SER A 200 18.30 -34.42 4.68
C SER A 200 17.70 -35.17 3.50
N TRP A 201 16.54 -35.79 3.71
CA TRP A 201 15.75 -36.49 2.67
C TRP A 201 15.34 -35.51 1.54
N TRP A 202 15.93 -34.33 1.54
CA TRP A 202 15.81 -33.21 0.66
C TRP A 202 16.85 -33.30 -0.46
N ASP A 203 16.33 -33.35 -1.67
CA ASP A 203 17.03 -33.32 -2.94
C ASP A 203 17.19 -31.88 -3.48
N GLY A 204 16.88 -30.85 -2.68
CA GLY A 204 16.82 -29.47 -3.12
C GLY A 204 15.46 -29.01 -3.64
N ASN A 205 14.41 -29.86 -3.61
CA ASN A 205 13.16 -29.61 -4.33
C ASN A 205 11.94 -29.17 -3.50
N PHE A 206 12.02 -29.03 -2.17
CA PHE A 206 10.90 -28.44 -1.41
C PHE A 206 10.97 -26.91 -1.40
N ASN A 207 9.88 -26.29 -1.84
CA ASN A 207 9.72 -24.84 -2.02
C ASN A 207 8.94 -24.30 -0.80
N VAL A 208 9.58 -24.17 0.36
CA VAL A 208 8.94 -23.67 1.60
C VAL A 208 9.43 -22.26 1.89
N LYS A 209 8.50 -21.32 2.12
CA LYS A 209 8.83 -19.88 2.22
C LYS A 209 8.09 -19.18 3.34
N PHE A 210 8.71 -18.15 3.90
CA PHE A 210 7.99 -17.07 4.55
C PHE A 210 7.14 -16.34 3.52
N THR A 211 5.84 -16.24 3.77
CA THR A 211 4.90 -15.60 2.84
C THR A 211 4.28 -14.33 3.40
N ARG A 212 4.10 -14.25 4.73
CA ARG A 212 3.59 -13.06 5.40
C ARG A 212 4.22 -12.90 6.78
N ILE A 213 4.48 -11.67 7.20
CA ILE A 213 4.92 -11.38 8.57
C ILE A 213 4.25 -10.11 9.10
N MET A 214 3.93 -10.10 10.39
CA MET A 214 3.50 -8.91 11.13
C MET A 214 4.42 -8.70 12.32
N PRO A 215 5.54 -7.98 12.14
CA PRO A 215 6.54 -7.82 13.19
C PRO A 215 6.12 -6.84 14.29
N GLY A 216 5.25 -5.88 13.98
CA GLY A 216 4.70 -4.95 14.96
C GLY A 216 3.37 -5.45 15.49
N GLU A 217 3.36 -5.98 16.72
CA GLU A 217 2.15 -6.39 17.43
C GLU A 217 1.18 -5.21 17.66
N VAL A 218 -0.10 -5.53 17.85
CA VAL A 218 -1.03 -4.60 18.50
C VAL A 218 -0.49 -4.35 19.92
N PRO A 219 -0.42 -3.09 20.41
CA PRO A 219 0.23 -2.79 21.68
C PRO A 219 -0.28 -3.64 22.84
N ASP A 220 0.64 -4.28 23.57
CA ASP A 220 0.39 -5.13 24.74
C ASP A 220 -0.44 -6.40 24.45
N ARG A 221 -0.43 -6.91 23.20
CA ARG A 221 -1.27 -8.04 22.80
C ARG A 221 -0.51 -9.32 22.45
N SER A 222 0.81 -9.29 22.24
CA SER A 222 1.62 -10.49 21.93
C SER A 222 1.07 -11.26 20.74
N ASN A 223 0.62 -10.51 19.72
CA ASN A 223 -0.01 -11.05 18.53
C ASN A 223 0.79 -10.75 17.25
N ASP A 224 2.09 -10.45 17.37
CA ASP A 224 3.03 -10.53 16.25
C ASP A 224 3.07 -11.96 15.70
N TRP A 225 3.27 -12.10 14.40
CA TRP A 225 3.15 -13.40 13.75
C TRP A 225 3.96 -13.51 12.47
N LEU A 226 4.22 -14.75 12.07
CA LEU A 226 4.81 -15.10 10.78
C LEU A 226 4.02 -16.25 10.16
N GLU A 227 4.03 -16.31 8.83
CA GLU A 227 3.46 -17.41 8.07
C GLU A 227 4.52 -18.10 7.22
N ILE A 228 4.44 -19.43 7.22
CA ILE A 228 5.24 -20.31 6.38
C ILE A 228 4.30 -21.09 5.46
N THR A 229 4.63 -21.13 4.18
CA THR A 229 3.85 -21.83 3.16
C THR A 229 4.69 -22.88 2.45
N ASN A 230 4.12 -24.07 2.25
CA ASN A 230 4.68 -25.11 1.39
C ASN A 230 4.17 -24.93 -0.04
N LEU A 231 5.02 -24.42 -0.93
CA LEU A 231 4.76 -24.26 -2.37
C LEU A 231 5.21 -25.47 -3.20
N GLY A 232 5.67 -26.54 -2.53
CA GLY A 232 5.97 -27.81 -3.16
C GLY A 232 4.69 -28.55 -3.57
N SER A 233 4.86 -29.62 -4.34
CA SER A 233 3.76 -30.50 -4.77
C SER A 233 3.51 -31.67 -3.82
N GLU A 234 4.28 -31.80 -2.75
CA GLU A 234 4.18 -32.88 -1.77
C GLU A 234 4.18 -32.32 -0.34
N GLU A 235 3.66 -33.11 0.60
CA GLU A 235 3.70 -32.82 2.04
C GLU A 235 5.15 -32.72 2.54
N VAL A 236 5.43 -31.77 3.44
CA VAL A 236 6.75 -31.57 4.04
C VAL A 236 6.65 -31.53 5.56
N SER A 237 7.52 -32.28 6.23
CA SER A 237 7.75 -32.15 7.68
C SER A 237 8.87 -31.15 7.92
N LEU A 238 8.62 -30.15 8.77
CA LEU A 238 9.59 -29.13 9.14
C LEU A 238 10.26 -29.44 10.48
N ASP A 239 10.13 -30.67 10.99
CA ASP A 239 10.68 -31.07 12.28
C ASP A 239 12.22 -30.93 12.30
N GLY A 240 12.73 -30.29 13.35
CA GLY A 240 14.15 -30.01 13.52
C GLY A 240 14.68 -28.82 12.71
N TRP A 241 13.88 -28.20 11.85
CA TRP A 241 14.25 -26.97 11.15
C TRP A 241 14.30 -25.80 12.14
N ASN A 242 15.11 -24.79 11.83
CA ASN A 242 15.27 -23.60 12.66
C ASN A 242 14.75 -22.35 11.97
N ILE A 243 13.90 -21.59 12.67
CA ILE A 243 13.67 -20.18 12.37
C ILE A 243 14.73 -19.38 13.11
N SER A 244 15.71 -18.88 12.36
CA SER A 244 16.90 -18.20 12.87
C SER A 244 16.78 -16.70 12.72
N ARG A 245 16.64 -15.99 13.84
CA ARG A 245 16.59 -14.52 13.87
C ARG A 245 18.00 -13.95 14.02
N VAL A 246 18.45 -13.12 13.08
CA VAL A 246 19.78 -12.51 13.11
C VAL A 246 19.68 -11.04 13.52
N ARG A 247 20.53 -10.65 14.49
CA ARG A 247 20.76 -9.26 14.92
C ARG A 247 22.23 -9.05 15.28
N ALA A 248 22.59 -7.81 15.65
CA ALA A 248 23.94 -7.46 16.10
C ALA A 248 24.43 -8.28 17.31
N SER A 249 23.51 -8.84 18.12
CA SER A 249 23.82 -9.72 19.25
C SER A 249 24.17 -11.17 18.85
N GLY A 250 24.07 -11.52 17.57
CA GLY A 250 24.18 -12.89 17.05
C GLY A 250 22.82 -13.51 16.71
N PRO A 251 22.83 -14.70 16.07
CA PRO A 251 21.62 -15.42 15.72
C PRO A 251 20.92 -16.02 16.95
N TRP A 252 19.60 -16.03 16.93
CA TRP A 252 18.74 -16.75 17.87
C TRP A 252 17.96 -17.81 17.11
N HIS A 253 18.02 -19.07 17.55
CA HIS A 253 17.40 -20.19 16.85
C HIS A 253 16.13 -20.63 17.57
N SER A 254 15.05 -20.75 16.80
CA SER A 254 13.78 -21.35 17.25
C SER A 254 13.57 -22.63 16.45
N THR A 255 13.71 -23.78 17.10
CA THR A 255 13.64 -25.09 16.47
C THR A 255 12.19 -25.56 16.42
N ILE A 256 11.73 -25.95 15.24
CA ILE A 256 10.42 -26.56 15.01
C ILE A 256 10.44 -27.97 15.60
N VAL A 257 9.52 -28.25 16.53
CA VAL A 257 9.46 -29.55 17.24
C VAL A 257 8.50 -30.53 16.58
N ASP A 258 7.39 -30.03 16.04
CA ASP A 258 6.35 -30.82 15.36
C ASP A 258 5.56 -29.90 14.42
N LEU A 259 5.82 -30.00 13.12
CA LEU A 259 5.06 -29.29 12.10
C LEU A 259 5.13 -30.02 10.75
N THR A 260 3.96 -30.39 10.23
CA THR A 260 3.82 -30.96 8.89
C THR A 260 2.87 -30.10 8.07
N LEU A 261 3.27 -29.78 6.83
CA LEU A 261 2.50 -28.97 5.89
C LEU A 261 2.20 -29.75 4.62
N ASP A 262 0.91 -29.92 4.30
CA ASP A 262 0.45 -30.41 3.00
C ASP A 262 0.96 -29.50 1.86
N ALA A 263 0.99 -30.04 0.64
CA ALA A 263 1.29 -29.27 -0.56
C ALA A 263 0.31 -28.09 -0.72
N GLY A 264 0.82 -26.88 -0.86
CA GLY A 264 0.04 -25.64 -0.96
C GLY A 264 -0.49 -25.10 0.37
N ALA A 265 -0.25 -25.78 1.50
CA ALA A 265 -0.74 -25.34 2.80
C ALA A 265 0.18 -24.29 3.44
N SER A 266 -0.44 -23.41 4.22
CA SER A 266 0.22 -22.39 5.03
C SER A 266 -0.05 -22.60 6.51
N VAL A 267 0.88 -22.19 7.36
CA VAL A 267 0.69 -22.10 8.81
C VAL A 267 1.07 -20.71 9.31
N VAL A 268 0.19 -20.13 10.12
CA VAL A 268 0.44 -18.90 10.86
C VAL A 268 0.86 -19.26 12.28
N LEU A 269 1.99 -18.72 12.73
CA LEU A 269 2.56 -18.93 14.07
C LEU A 269 2.60 -17.60 14.82
N THR A 270 2.11 -17.61 16.07
CA THR A 270 2.09 -16.45 16.97
C THR A 270 2.21 -16.90 18.42
N ASP A 271 2.69 -16.02 19.30
CA ASP A 271 2.69 -16.25 20.75
C ASP A 271 1.29 -16.30 21.37
N ASN A 272 0.32 -15.59 20.77
CA ASN A 272 -1.04 -15.52 21.30
C ASN A 272 -2.11 -15.65 20.21
N PRO A 273 -2.49 -16.89 19.82
CA PRO A 273 -3.49 -17.11 18.78
C PRO A 273 -4.86 -16.53 19.11
N PHE A 274 -5.21 -16.45 20.40
CA PHE A 274 -6.49 -15.88 20.83
C PHE A 274 -6.56 -14.38 20.55
N ASN A 275 -5.50 -13.64 20.90
CA ASN A 275 -5.45 -12.21 20.63
C ASN A 275 -5.35 -11.93 19.12
N LEU A 276 -4.56 -12.71 18.37
CA LEU A 276 -4.49 -12.54 16.91
C LEU A 276 -5.85 -12.77 16.22
N LEU A 277 -6.58 -13.82 16.63
CA LEU A 277 -7.93 -14.07 16.15
C LEU A 277 -8.89 -12.95 16.55
N GLN A 278 -8.79 -12.47 17.80
CA GLN A 278 -9.63 -11.39 18.30
C GLN A 278 -9.38 -10.09 17.53
N ASP A 279 -8.13 -9.66 17.38
CA ASP A 279 -7.81 -8.34 16.86
C ASP A 279 -7.81 -8.28 15.32
N GLY A 280 -7.49 -9.40 14.65
CA GLY A 280 -7.29 -9.46 13.21
C GLY A 280 -8.10 -10.51 12.46
N GLY A 281 -8.88 -11.36 13.14
CA GLY A 281 -9.62 -12.43 12.49
C GLY A 281 -8.75 -13.57 11.94
N ILE A 282 -7.45 -13.60 12.27
CA ILE A 282 -6.48 -14.57 11.73
C ILE A 282 -6.39 -15.79 12.65
N VAL A 283 -6.64 -16.97 12.09
CA VAL A 283 -6.47 -18.25 12.80
C VAL A 283 -5.00 -18.64 12.76
N ALA A 284 -4.44 -18.93 13.92
CA ALA A 284 -3.02 -19.29 14.07
C ALA A 284 -2.82 -20.45 15.04
N GLN A 285 -1.66 -21.09 14.95
CA GLN A 285 -1.18 -22.04 15.94
C GLN A 285 -0.32 -21.31 16.99
N ASP A 286 -0.33 -21.84 18.21
CA ASP A 286 0.53 -21.34 19.29
C ASP A 286 1.98 -21.71 18.96
N GLY A 287 2.79 -20.68 18.67
CA GLY A 287 4.19 -20.84 18.31
C GLY A 287 5.01 -21.53 19.40
N ASN A 288 4.63 -21.42 20.67
CA ASN A 288 5.32 -22.08 21.78
C ASN A 288 4.98 -23.58 21.92
N VAL A 289 4.01 -24.07 21.14
CA VAL A 289 3.69 -25.49 21.01
C VAL A 289 4.41 -26.09 19.81
N VAL A 290 4.48 -25.35 18.71
CA VAL A 290 5.09 -25.78 17.43
C VAL A 290 6.62 -25.64 17.43
N LEU A 291 7.15 -24.67 18.17
CA LEU A 291 8.58 -24.39 18.33
C LEU A 291 9.00 -24.59 19.78
N ASN A 292 10.29 -24.85 19.99
CA ASN A 292 10.88 -24.85 21.35
C ASN A 292 10.73 -23.49 22.07
N ASN A 293 10.66 -22.41 21.30
CA ASN A 293 10.30 -21.07 21.71
C ASN A 293 9.85 -20.29 20.45
N MET A 294 8.85 -19.43 20.54
CA MET A 294 8.56 -18.52 19.44
C MET A 294 9.71 -17.49 19.27
N PRO A 295 10.15 -17.18 18.04
CA PRO A 295 11.10 -16.10 17.81
C PRO A 295 10.43 -14.75 18.06
N TRP A 296 10.99 -13.94 18.96
CA TRP A 296 10.53 -12.56 19.13
C TRP A 296 10.76 -11.73 17.86
N LEU A 297 9.69 -11.29 17.21
CA LEU A 297 9.76 -10.37 16.08
C LEU A 297 9.97 -8.95 16.62
N VAL A 298 10.96 -8.23 16.10
CA VAL A 298 11.06 -6.79 16.42
C VAL A 298 10.33 -6.01 15.38
N ASN A 299 9.67 -4.95 15.82
CA ASN A 299 8.93 -4.03 14.97
C ASN A 299 9.75 -3.50 13.77
N SER A 300 11.09 -3.38 13.88
CA SER A 300 11.97 -3.00 12.77
C SER A 300 13.40 -3.51 13.00
N GLY A 301 14.13 -3.76 11.90
CA GLY A 301 15.58 -3.97 11.93
C GLY A 301 16.00 -5.42 12.19
N SER A 302 15.24 -6.40 11.69
CA SER A 302 15.56 -7.82 11.86
C SER A 302 15.72 -8.54 10.53
N SER A 303 16.42 -9.67 10.60
CA SER A 303 16.38 -10.70 9.58
C SER A 303 15.99 -12.05 10.17
N LEU A 304 15.27 -12.85 9.38
CA LEU A 304 14.88 -14.21 9.69
C LEU A 304 15.37 -15.13 8.57
N MET A 305 15.85 -16.31 8.93
CA MET A 305 16.20 -17.38 8.00
C MET A 305 15.46 -18.64 8.40
N LEU A 306 14.89 -19.34 7.45
CA LEU A 306 14.40 -20.70 7.61
C LEU A 306 15.55 -21.66 7.25
N VAL A 307 15.99 -22.46 8.21
CA VAL A 307 17.23 -23.24 8.10
C VAL A 307 16.95 -24.71 8.37
N GLU A 308 17.39 -25.59 7.47
CA GLU A 308 17.29 -27.04 7.64
C GLU A 308 18.18 -27.57 8.78
N PRO A 309 17.93 -28.80 9.29
CA PRO A 309 18.80 -29.44 10.29
C PRO A 309 20.26 -29.59 9.85
N ASN A 310 20.52 -29.67 8.54
CA ASN A 310 21.87 -29.77 7.98
C ASN A 310 22.61 -28.40 7.90
N GLY A 311 21.93 -27.30 8.25
CA GLY A 311 22.44 -25.94 8.21
C GLY A 311 22.17 -25.16 6.91
N THR A 312 21.49 -25.75 5.93
CA THR A 312 21.14 -25.08 4.67
C THR A 312 20.04 -24.04 4.90
N VAL A 313 20.25 -22.81 4.43
CA VAL A 313 19.21 -21.78 4.43
C VAL A 313 18.27 -22.03 3.26
N VAL A 314 16.98 -22.16 3.55
CA VAL A 314 15.90 -22.45 2.59
C VAL A 314 15.21 -21.17 2.12
N ASP A 315 14.96 -20.25 3.04
CA ASP A 315 14.35 -18.95 2.73
C ASP A 315 14.81 -17.91 3.73
N SER A 316 14.82 -16.64 3.31
CA SER A 316 15.20 -15.51 4.16
C SER A 316 14.32 -14.30 3.93
N ILE A 317 14.20 -13.50 4.98
CA ILE A 317 13.56 -12.18 4.92
C ILE A 317 14.35 -11.19 5.78
N VAL A 318 14.57 -9.99 5.25
CA VAL A 318 15.22 -8.88 5.94
C VAL A 318 14.33 -7.66 5.87
N TYR A 319 13.93 -7.08 6.99
CA TYR A 319 12.97 -5.98 7.02
C TYR A 319 13.38 -4.84 7.97
N GLY A 320 12.94 -3.63 7.64
CA GLY A 320 13.07 -2.45 8.52
C GLY A 320 14.51 -2.05 8.83
N GLY A 321 15.41 -2.17 7.84
CA GLY A 321 16.84 -1.89 8.02
C GLY A 321 17.62 -2.99 8.77
N GLY A 322 17.13 -4.23 8.75
CA GLY A 322 17.82 -5.37 9.34
C GLY A 322 19.17 -5.69 8.69
N ILE A 323 19.96 -6.56 9.33
CA ILE A 323 21.24 -7.02 8.78
C ILE A 323 20.96 -7.83 7.51
N ALA A 324 21.31 -7.24 6.36
CA ALA A 324 21.07 -7.81 5.05
C ALA A 324 22.20 -8.73 4.57
N GLU A 325 23.38 -8.70 5.22
CA GLU A 325 24.47 -9.65 4.95
C GLU A 325 24.22 -11.02 5.59
N ILE A 326 23.12 -11.68 5.21
CA ILE A 326 22.78 -13.06 5.59
C ILE A 326 22.74 -13.96 4.36
N GLU A 327 22.85 -15.27 4.58
CA GLU A 327 22.71 -16.26 3.50
C GLU A 327 21.25 -16.33 3.03
N GLY A 328 21.00 -16.51 1.74
CA GLY A 328 19.65 -16.51 1.17
C GLY A 328 19.00 -15.14 1.01
N TRP A 329 19.76 -14.03 1.13
CA TRP A 329 19.25 -12.68 0.85
C TRP A 329 20.24 -11.86 0.01
N THR A 330 19.70 -11.04 -0.89
CA THR A 330 20.42 -10.17 -1.81
C THR A 330 19.81 -8.77 -1.78
N GLY A 331 20.66 -7.76 -1.64
CA GLY A 331 20.23 -6.36 -1.65
C GLY A 331 19.86 -5.83 -0.26
N PRO A 332 19.23 -4.64 -0.18
CA PRO A 332 18.88 -4.03 1.09
C PRO A 332 17.74 -4.77 1.78
N ALA A 333 17.51 -4.44 3.05
CA ALA A 333 16.29 -4.82 3.76
C ALA A 333 15.05 -4.19 3.09
N ILE A 334 13.92 -4.86 3.22
CA ILE A 334 12.60 -4.35 2.80
C ILE A 334 12.38 -2.98 3.43
N SER A 335 12.00 -2.02 2.60
CA SER A 335 11.61 -0.69 3.04
C SER A 335 10.19 -0.76 3.60
N VAL A 336 10.05 -0.58 4.91
CA VAL A 336 8.74 -0.69 5.57
C VAL A 336 7.94 0.60 5.31
N PRO A 337 6.73 0.52 4.72
CA PRO A 337 5.92 1.70 4.45
C PRO A 337 5.41 2.36 5.75
N GLY A 338 5.43 3.70 5.77
CA GLY A 338 5.06 4.49 6.94
C GLY A 338 6.15 4.50 8.03
N ASP A 339 5.75 4.62 9.29
CA ASP A 339 6.61 4.65 10.46
C ASP A 339 6.88 3.26 11.08
N GLY A 340 6.50 2.18 10.39
CA GLY A 340 6.50 0.82 10.96
C GLY A 340 5.44 0.65 12.06
N SER A 341 4.29 1.33 11.91
CA SER A 341 3.20 1.32 12.89
C SER A 341 2.72 -0.11 13.22
N PRO A 342 2.30 -0.35 14.47
CA PRO A 342 1.62 -1.57 14.90
C PRO A 342 0.58 -2.10 13.91
N GLY A 343 0.58 -3.42 13.72
CA GLY A 343 -0.39 -4.11 12.88
C GLY A 343 -0.07 -4.12 11.39
N LEU A 344 1.07 -3.60 10.94
CA LEU A 344 1.49 -3.67 9.53
C LEU A 344 1.94 -5.09 9.15
N ILE A 345 1.34 -5.64 8.10
CA ILE A 345 1.62 -6.97 7.56
C ILE A 345 2.37 -6.81 6.22
N LEU A 346 3.60 -7.32 6.18
CA LEU A 346 4.38 -7.44 4.95
C LEU A 346 3.98 -8.76 4.26
N MET A 347 3.78 -8.70 2.95
CA MET A 347 3.37 -9.85 2.14
C MET A 347 4.37 -10.06 1.02
N ARG A 348 4.69 -11.33 0.74
CA ARG A 348 5.45 -11.71 -0.44
C ARG A 348 4.50 -11.77 -1.64
N GLY A 349 4.88 -11.12 -2.73
CA GLY A 349 4.04 -10.92 -3.92
C GLY A 349 2.75 -10.18 -3.60
N SER A 350 1.67 -10.53 -4.30
CA SER A 350 0.32 -10.03 -4.02
C SER A 350 -0.25 -10.59 -2.70
N GLY A 351 0.33 -11.68 -2.18
CA GLY A 351 -0.18 -12.45 -1.04
C GLY A 351 -1.21 -13.53 -1.42
N CYS A 352 -1.43 -13.77 -2.71
CA CYS A 352 -2.44 -14.70 -3.24
C CYS A 352 -1.86 -15.88 -4.03
N GLY A 353 -0.78 -16.47 -3.55
CA GLY A 353 -0.18 -17.68 -4.13
C GLY A 353 0.98 -17.42 -5.09
N ASP A 354 1.12 -16.19 -5.55
CA ASP A 354 2.29 -15.66 -6.23
C ASP A 354 3.35 -15.26 -5.18
N TYR A 355 4.40 -16.05 -5.10
CA TYR A 355 5.46 -15.84 -4.12
C TYR A 355 6.79 -15.70 -4.85
N PRO A 356 7.06 -14.51 -5.44
CA PRO A 356 8.33 -14.24 -6.08
C PRO A 356 9.48 -14.46 -5.10
N ASP A 357 10.62 -14.84 -5.64
CA ASP A 357 11.76 -15.31 -4.85
C ASP A 357 13.05 -14.98 -5.58
N THR A 358 13.28 -13.68 -5.66
CA THR A 358 14.54 -13.10 -6.09
C THR A 358 15.54 -13.01 -4.93
N ASP A 359 15.18 -13.56 -3.76
CA ASP A 359 15.88 -13.45 -2.49
C ASP A 359 16.11 -11.98 -2.11
N SER A 360 15.15 -11.09 -2.39
CA SER A 360 15.37 -9.65 -2.21
C SER A 360 14.14 -8.91 -1.74
N GLY A 361 14.34 -7.65 -1.34
CA GLY A 361 13.26 -6.79 -0.86
C GLY A 361 12.11 -6.64 -1.85
N SER A 362 12.40 -6.70 -3.17
CA SER A 362 11.37 -6.53 -4.21
C SER A 362 10.27 -7.58 -4.14
N ASP A 363 10.57 -8.77 -3.61
CA ASP A 363 9.57 -9.84 -3.47
C ASP A 363 8.47 -9.48 -2.45
N TRP A 364 8.71 -8.48 -1.60
CA TRP A 364 7.82 -8.06 -0.50
C TRP A 364 7.32 -6.62 -0.64
N GLU A 365 7.74 -5.95 -1.72
CA GLU A 365 7.50 -4.55 -2.00
C GLU A 365 6.39 -4.37 -3.05
N GLU A 366 5.62 -5.43 -3.33
CA GLU A 366 4.43 -5.38 -4.21
C GLU A 366 3.19 -4.89 -3.44
N ARG A 367 2.90 -5.49 -2.29
CA ARG A 367 1.70 -5.18 -1.51
C ARG A 367 1.89 -5.38 -0.01
N TRP A 368 1.21 -4.56 0.77
CA TRP A 368 1.15 -4.66 2.22
C TRP A 368 -0.26 -4.33 2.72
N ILE A 369 -0.62 -4.86 3.88
CA ILE A 369 -1.93 -4.63 4.50
C ILE A 369 -1.76 -4.35 6.00
N ARG A 370 -2.86 -4.05 6.69
CA ARG A 370 -2.87 -3.96 8.15
C ARG A 370 -3.78 -5.03 8.74
N ILE A 371 -3.51 -5.41 9.98
CA ILE A 371 -4.32 -6.35 10.75
C ILE A 371 -5.81 -5.97 10.71
N GLY A 372 -6.66 -6.98 10.46
CA GLY A 372 -8.10 -6.80 10.21
C GLY A 372 -8.48 -6.58 8.74
N ALA A 373 -7.51 -6.31 7.85
CA ALA A 373 -7.76 -6.35 6.41
C ALA A 373 -7.98 -7.79 5.94
N SER A 374 -8.88 -7.96 4.98
CA SER A 374 -9.06 -9.23 4.27
C SER A 374 -7.89 -9.53 3.32
N THR A 375 -7.79 -10.80 2.94
CA THR A 375 -6.94 -11.29 1.84
C THR A 375 -7.75 -12.26 0.97
N PHE A 376 -8.76 -11.74 0.27
CA PHE A 376 -9.54 -12.57 -0.64
C PHE A 376 -8.72 -12.92 -1.87
N CYS A 377 -8.47 -14.22 -2.06
CA CYS A 377 -7.63 -14.76 -3.15
C CYS A 377 -8.39 -15.72 -4.07
N ASP A 378 -9.73 -15.65 -4.08
CA ASP A 378 -10.58 -16.49 -4.93
C ASP A 378 -10.76 -15.92 -6.36
N GLY A 379 -10.21 -14.73 -6.62
CA GLY A 379 -10.33 -13.99 -7.88
C GLY A 379 -11.71 -13.41 -8.16
N GLY A 380 -12.70 -13.67 -7.29
CA GLY A 380 -14.05 -13.13 -7.39
C GLY A 380 -14.86 -13.58 -8.61
N HIS A 381 -14.45 -14.61 -9.35
CA HIS A 381 -15.16 -15.05 -10.56
C HIS A 381 -16.43 -15.84 -10.23
N PHE A 382 -17.52 -15.52 -10.94
CA PHE A 382 -18.77 -16.26 -10.86
C PHE A 382 -19.52 -16.23 -12.20
N SER A 383 -20.53 -17.09 -12.35
CA SER A 383 -21.36 -17.14 -13.55
C SER A 383 -22.83 -17.19 -13.19
N GLY A 384 -23.64 -16.47 -13.95
CA GLY A 384 -25.10 -16.51 -13.85
C GLY A 384 -25.69 -17.56 -14.78
N SER A 385 -26.65 -18.31 -14.28
CA SER A 385 -27.43 -19.26 -15.08
C SER A 385 -28.36 -18.54 -16.09
N GLY A 386 -28.96 -19.29 -17.02
CA GLY A 386 -30.01 -18.75 -17.90
C GLY A 386 -31.32 -18.37 -17.18
N SER A 387 -31.46 -18.67 -15.90
CA SER A 387 -32.55 -18.19 -15.03
C SER A 387 -32.17 -16.98 -14.18
N SER A 388 -30.88 -16.63 -14.13
CA SER A 388 -30.41 -15.40 -13.49
C SER A 388 -30.79 -14.21 -14.37
N SER A 389 -30.98 -13.04 -13.76
CA SER A 389 -31.32 -11.82 -14.49
C SER A 389 -30.58 -10.62 -13.95
N MET A 390 -30.30 -9.64 -14.81
CA MET A 390 -29.60 -8.41 -14.46
C MET A 390 -30.42 -7.19 -14.87
N THR A 391 -30.42 -6.16 -14.03
CA THR A 391 -31.11 -4.89 -14.31
C THR A 391 -30.06 -3.80 -14.40
N PRO A 392 -29.88 -3.16 -15.57
CA PRO A 392 -29.10 -1.94 -15.65
C PRO A 392 -29.88 -0.80 -14.98
N SER A 393 -29.26 -0.13 -14.01
CA SER A 393 -29.92 0.89 -13.19
C SER A 393 -29.10 2.17 -13.23
N ILE A 394 -29.62 3.22 -13.86
CA ILE A 394 -28.86 4.43 -14.19
C ILE A 394 -29.48 5.63 -13.47
N GLY A 395 -28.67 6.33 -12.68
CA GLY A 395 -29.06 7.55 -11.97
C GLY A 395 -28.88 8.79 -12.85
N PRO A 396 -29.78 9.79 -12.75
CA PRO A 396 -30.97 9.86 -11.90
C PRO A 396 -32.24 9.25 -12.55
N ASP A 397 -32.11 8.59 -13.71
CA ASP A 397 -33.24 8.20 -14.57
C ASP A 397 -34.11 7.07 -13.99
N THR A 398 -33.53 5.91 -13.66
CA THR A 398 -34.26 4.74 -13.14
C THR A 398 -33.81 4.29 -11.75
N ALA A 399 -32.59 4.64 -11.35
CA ALA A 399 -31.91 3.98 -10.24
C ALA A 399 -32.66 4.02 -8.89
N PHE A 400 -33.34 5.13 -8.58
CA PHE A 400 -34.14 5.23 -7.36
C PHE A 400 -35.32 4.25 -7.38
N ASN A 401 -36.12 4.24 -8.46
CA ASN A 401 -37.27 3.32 -8.59
C ASN A 401 -36.81 1.85 -8.55
N ASP A 402 -35.71 1.54 -9.23
CA ASP A 402 -35.18 0.17 -9.32
C ASP A 402 -34.77 -0.36 -7.94
N LEU A 403 -34.06 0.45 -7.15
CA LEU A 403 -33.67 0.10 -5.78
C LEU A 403 -34.88 0.06 -4.84
N TYR A 404 -35.79 1.02 -4.92
CA TYR A 404 -36.99 1.06 -4.08
C TYR A 404 -37.86 -0.19 -4.31
N HIS A 405 -38.07 -0.57 -5.58
CA HIS A 405 -38.74 -1.82 -5.95
C HIS A 405 -37.98 -3.05 -5.39
N TRP A 406 -36.65 -3.07 -5.53
CA TRP A 406 -35.81 -4.18 -5.06
C TRP A 406 -35.91 -4.41 -3.54
N ILE A 407 -35.90 -3.35 -2.73
CA ILE A 407 -36.12 -3.40 -1.26
C ILE A 407 -37.53 -3.93 -0.95
N GLY A 408 -38.53 -3.47 -1.72
CA GLY A 408 -39.93 -3.89 -1.57
C GLY A 408 -40.17 -5.39 -1.73
N LEU A 409 -39.29 -6.07 -2.47
CA LEU A 409 -39.36 -7.52 -2.70
C LEU A 409 -38.72 -8.38 -1.60
N ALA A 410 -38.06 -7.78 -0.60
CA ALA A 410 -37.37 -8.55 0.44
C ALA A 410 -38.34 -9.37 1.32
N GLU A 411 -37.99 -10.63 1.55
CA GLU A 411 -38.78 -11.59 2.33
C GLU A 411 -38.07 -12.11 3.59
N GLU A 412 -36.74 -12.19 3.59
CA GLU A 412 -35.92 -12.80 4.64
C GLU A 412 -34.89 -11.83 5.22
N SER A 413 -34.02 -11.26 4.39
CA SER A 413 -32.93 -10.40 4.88
C SER A 413 -32.45 -9.34 3.88
N ILE A 414 -31.88 -8.26 4.41
CA ILE A 414 -31.12 -7.25 3.66
C ILE A 414 -29.81 -6.98 4.40
N HIS A 415 -28.68 -7.16 3.73
CA HIS A 415 -27.36 -6.67 4.16
C HIS A 415 -26.98 -5.46 3.30
N LEU A 416 -26.50 -4.37 3.90
CA LEU A 416 -26.16 -3.13 3.20
C LEU A 416 -24.84 -2.55 3.73
N HIS A 417 -23.88 -2.32 2.84
CA HIS A 417 -22.70 -1.50 3.13
C HIS A 417 -22.75 -0.24 2.29
N VAL A 418 -22.62 0.92 2.94
CA VAL A 418 -22.67 2.21 2.27
C VAL A 418 -21.92 3.28 3.07
N TYR A 419 -21.21 4.15 2.35
CA TYR A 419 -20.48 5.29 2.96
C TYR A 419 -21.43 6.33 3.54
N GLN A 420 -22.43 6.75 2.75
CA GLN A 420 -23.46 7.72 3.16
C GLN A 420 -24.88 7.14 3.08
N PHE A 421 -25.60 7.19 4.20
CA PHE A 421 -26.99 6.73 4.34
C PHE A 421 -27.87 7.80 4.98
N MET A 422 -28.71 8.45 4.17
CA MET A 422 -29.52 9.58 4.62
C MET A 422 -30.74 9.87 3.73
N SER A 423 -31.19 8.90 2.93
CA SER A 423 -32.44 9.03 2.18
C SER A 423 -33.65 8.68 3.07
N PRO A 424 -34.61 9.61 3.27
CA PRO A 424 -35.85 9.31 4.01
C PRO A 424 -36.67 8.22 3.34
N ASP A 425 -36.82 8.27 2.01
CA ASP A 425 -37.61 7.31 1.24
C ASP A 425 -37.05 5.87 1.38
N LEU A 426 -35.73 5.71 1.23
CA LEU A 426 -35.08 4.39 1.37
C LEU A 426 -35.05 3.90 2.82
N SER A 427 -34.94 4.82 3.79
CA SER A 427 -35.03 4.47 5.21
C SER A 427 -36.43 3.93 5.56
N HIS A 428 -37.47 4.57 5.06
CA HIS A 428 -38.84 4.09 5.21
C HIS A 428 -39.06 2.74 4.50
N ALA A 429 -38.48 2.53 3.32
CA ALA A 429 -38.55 1.24 2.63
C ALA A 429 -37.94 0.09 3.46
N LEU A 430 -36.80 0.34 4.12
CA LEU A 430 -36.18 -0.62 5.05
C LEU A 430 -37.04 -0.84 6.30
N LEU A 431 -37.57 0.22 6.92
CA LEU A 431 -38.49 0.12 8.07
C LEU A 431 -39.74 -0.71 7.72
N ASP A 432 -40.28 -0.52 6.52
CA ASP A 432 -41.41 -1.29 6.01
C ASP A 432 -41.03 -2.77 5.80
N ALA A 433 -39.83 -3.06 5.29
CA ALA A 433 -39.31 -4.42 5.19
C ALA A 433 -39.19 -5.10 6.56
N MET A 434 -38.62 -4.40 7.55
CA MET A 434 -38.54 -4.88 8.92
C MET A 434 -39.92 -5.13 9.54
N SER A 435 -40.90 -4.28 9.23
CA SER A 435 -42.29 -4.48 9.68
C SER A 435 -42.93 -5.75 9.11
N ARG A 436 -42.46 -6.22 7.95
CA ARG A 436 -42.84 -7.51 7.34
C ARG A 436 -42.08 -8.70 7.92
N GLY A 437 -41.05 -8.46 8.72
CA GLY A 437 -40.22 -9.48 9.36
C GLY A 437 -38.89 -9.77 8.67
N VAL A 438 -38.43 -8.88 7.78
CA VAL A 438 -37.11 -8.95 7.13
C VAL A 438 -36.03 -8.53 8.12
N ASP A 439 -34.97 -9.34 8.25
CA ASP A 439 -33.79 -9.00 9.05
C ASP A 439 -32.88 -8.02 8.29
N VAL A 440 -32.58 -6.85 8.89
CA VAL A 440 -31.75 -5.82 8.26
C VAL A 440 -30.43 -5.67 9.01
N THR A 441 -29.32 -5.80 8.28
CA THR A 441 -27.96 -5.51 8.74
C THR A 441 -27.36 -4.41 7.88
N ILE A 442 -26.81 -3.37 8.51
CA ILE A 442 -26.19 -2.24 7.81
C ILE A 442 -24.83 -1.92 8.42
N LEU A 443 -23.81 -1.77 7.57
CA LEU A 443 -22.48 -1.26 7.92
C LEU A 443 -22.31 0.14 7.31
N LEU A 444 -22.02 1.12 8.18
CA LEU A 444 -21.88 2.53 7.82
C LEU A 444 -20.48 3.05 8.15
N GLU A 445 -20.03 4.06 7.42
CA GLU A 445 -18.84 4.82 7.79
C GLU A 445 -19.14 5.77 8.96
N GLU A 446 -18.35 5.72 10.05
CA GLU A 446 -18.50 6.68 11.15
C GLU A 446 -17.96 8.06 10.76
N GLY A 447 -16.82 8.09 10.08
CA GLY A 447 -16.02 9.28 9.77
C GLY A 447 -16.30 9.89 8.40
N ILE A 448 -17.57 10.04 7.99
CA ILE A 448 -17.87 10.68 6.70
C ILE A 448 -17.30 12.11 6.63
N LEU A 449 -16.68 12.45 5.50
CA LEU A 449 -16.04 13.75 5.27
C LEU A 449 -17.08 14.80 4.87
N ASP A 450 -17.90 15.23 5.82
CA ASP A 450 -19.00 16.16 5.57
C ASP A 450 -19.24 17.09 6.77
N GLY A 451 -20.17 18.04 6.62
CA GLY A 451 -20.56 18.95 7.68
C GLY A 451 -21.28 18.24 8.83
N SER A 452 -21.20 18.84 10.02
CA SER A 452 -21.82 18.29 11.23
C SER A 452 -23.32 17.96 11.11
N SER A 453 -24.10 18.68 10.29
CA SER A 453 -25.52 18.33 10.11
C SER A 453 -25.71 17.07 9.27
N THR A 454 -24.85 16.83 8.28
CA THR A 454 -24.89 15.61 7.46
C THR A 454 -24.54 14.38 8.28
N ILE A 455 -23.51 14.49 9.11
CA ILE A 455 -23.10 13.45 10.08
C ILE A 455 -24.25 13.16 11.06
N ASP A 456 -24.86 14.20 11.62
CA ASP A 456 -25.99 14.06 12.54
C ASP A 456 -27.20 13.40 11.85
N ASN A 457 -27.44 13.73 10.58
CA ASN A 457 -28.51 13.13 9.81
C ASN A 457 -28.29 11.62 9.61
N GLN A 458 -27.09 11.20 9.18
CA GLN A 458 -26.76 9.77 9.05
C GLN A 458 -26.94 9.02 10.36
N LYS A 459 -26.48 9.60 11.48
CA LYS A 459 -26.69 9.03 12.82
C LYS A 459 -28.17 8.89 13.16
N GLY A 460 -29.00 9.85 12.76
CA GLY A 460 -30.44 9.79 12.97
C GLY A 460 -31.13 8.69 12.16
N HIS A 461 -30.81 8.57 10.87
CA HIS A 461 -31.32 7.50 10.02
C HIS A 461 -30.90 6.12 10.54
N ALA A 462 -29.63 5.97 10.94
CA ALA A 462 -29.10 4.76 11.57
C ALA A 462 -29.81 4.44 12.90
N GLN A 463 -30.03 5.44 13.75
CA GLN A 463 -30.76 5.29 15.02
C GLN A 463 -32.20 4.82 14.80
N ALA A 464 -32.89 5.34 13.79
CA ALA A 464 -34.27 4.94 13.48
C ALA A 464 -34.37 3.45 13.09
N LEU A 465 -33.42 2.95 12.29
CA LEU A 465 -33.32 1.52 11.97
C LEU A 465 -32.94 0.68 13.20
N HIS A 466 -31.97 1.14 14.00
CA HIS A 466 -31.57 0.47 15.23
C HIS A 466 -32.75 0.34 16.21
N ASP A 467 -33.53 1.40 16.41
CA ASP A 467 -34.71 1.42 17.28
C ASP A 467 -35.82 0.48 16.79
N ALA A 468 -35.90 0.26 15.47
CA ALA A 468 -36.80 -0.71 14.85
C ALA A 468 -36.30 -2.17 14.95
N GLY A 469 -35.03 -2.39 15.33
CA GLY A 469 -34.44 -3.70 15.55
C GLY A 469 -33.38 -4.14 14.54
N ALA A 470 -32.88 -3.24 13.68
CA ALA A 470 -31.82 -3.56 12.73
C ALA A 470 -30.47 -3.75 13.42
N THR A 471 -29.63 -4.60 12.85
CA THR A 471 -28.20 -4.67 13.22
C THR A 471 -27.47 -3.53 12.52
N VAL A 472 -27.11 -2.50 13.27
CA VAL A 472 -26.37 -1.34 12.75
C VAL A 472 -24.93 -1.42 13.26
N LEU A 473 -23.99 -1.43 12.32
CA LEU A 473 -22.55 -1.50 12.54
C LEU A 473 -21.87 -0.25 11.96
N TRP A 474 -20.73 0.10 12.52
CA TRP A 474 -19.90 1.22 12.09
C TRP A 474 -18.49 0.76 11.81
N MET A 475 -17.94 1.19 10.67
CA MET A 475 -16.50 1.19 10.46
C MET A 475 -15.93 2.47 11.09
N GLU A 476 -14.95 2.31 11.97
CA GLU A 476 -14.32 3.40 12.72
C GLU A 476 -12.80 3.22 12.79
N ASP A 477 -12.05 4.31 13.01
CA ASP A 477 -10.60 4.24 13.18
C ASP A 477 -10.26 3.82 14.62
N PRO A 478 -9.67 2.63 14.85
CA PRO A 478 -9.34 2.18 16.19
C PRO A 478 -8.23 3.02 16.82
N SER A 479 -8.32 3.25 18.13
CA SER A 479 -7.32 4.10 18.83
C SER A 479 -5.94 3.45 19.02
N GLN A 480 -5.85 2.13 18.89
CA GLN A 480 -4.68 1.32 19.25
C GLN A 480 -3.75 1.06 18.06
N ILE A 481 -4.30 1.06 16.85
CA ILE A 481 -3.63 0.75 15.58
C ILE A 481 -4.19 1.64 14.49
N SER A 482 -3.52 1.76 13.36
CA SER A 482 -4.16 2.37 12.19
C SER A 482 -5.19 1.41 11.60
N SER A 483 -6.38 1.92 11.28
CA SER A 483 -7.41 1.13 10.60
C SER A 483 -6.89 0.44 9.33
N PRO A 484 -7.28 -0.82 9.07
CA PRO A 484 -6.98 -1.49 7.80
C PRO A 484 -7.53 -0.75 6.60
N TYR A 485 -8.71 -0.15 6.75
CA TYR A 485 -9.34 0.66 5.72
C TYR A 485 -9.48 2.11 6.17
N ALA A 486 -9.26 3.07 5.27
CA ALA A 486 -9.53 4.48 5.56
C ALA A 486 -11.04 4.74 5.68
N TYR A 487 -11.84 4.13 4.81
CA TYR A 487 -13.29 4.23 4.83
C TYR A 487 -13.96 2.93 4.33
N VAL A 488 -15.18 2.65 4.81
CA VAL A 488 -16.12 1.78 4.09
C VAL A 488 -16.75 2.58 2.94
N HIS A 489 -16.25 2.35 1.74
CA HIS A 489 -16.68 3.07 0.55
C HIS A 489 -17.37 2.17 -0.49
N SER A 490 -17.61 0.90 -0.18
CA SER A 490 -18.53 0.06 -0.93
C SER A 490 -19.94 0.64 -0.90
N LYS A 491 -20.70 0.45 -2.00
CA LYS A 491 -22.15 0.68 -2.06
C LYS A 491 -22.78 -0.57 -2.62
N VAL A 492 -23.05 -1.50 -1.72
CA VAL A 492 -23.45 -2.87 -2.04
C VAL A 492 -24.51 -3.33 -1.08
N ALA A 493 -25.50 -4.07 -1.59
CA ALA A 493 -26.50 -4.71 -0.78
C ALA A 493 -26.84 -6.10 -1.28
N VAL A 494 -27.18 -7.01 -0.37
CA VAL A 494 -27.68 -8.34 -0.70
C VAL A 494 -29.06 -8.52 -0.08
N ARG A 495 -30.01 -9.04 -0.87
CA ARG A 495 -31.38 -9.37 -0.46
C ARG A 495 -31.61 -10.87 -0.54
N ASP A 496 -32.13 -11.44 0.54
CA ASP A 496 -32.58 -12.84 0.65
C ASP A 496 -31.57 -13.88 0.13
N SER A 497 -30.27 -13.59 0.26
CA SER A 497 -29.16 -14.41 -0.28
C SER A 497 -29.30 -14.82 -1.75
N SER A 498 -30.05 -14.05 -2.55
CA SER A 498 -30.42 -14.42 -3.92
C SER A 498 -30.34 -13.25 -4.92
N SER A 499 -30.18 -12.03 -4.42
CA SER A 499 -30.08 -10.84 -5.27
C SER A 499 -29.10 -9.83 -4.70
N VAL A 500 -28.34 -9.18 -5.56
CA VAL A 500 -27.31 -8.20 -5.22
C VAL A 500 -27.59 -6.88 -5.91
N TRP A 501 -27.40 -5.77 -5.20
CA TRP A 501 -27.31 -4.42 -5.75
C TRP A 501 -25.87 -3.89 -5.54
N ILE A 502 -25.23 -3.37 -6.59
CA ILE A 502 -23.90 -2.71 -6.54
C ILE A 502 -24.00 -1.37 -7.26
N SER A 503 -23.38 -0.32 -6.73
CA SER A 503 -23.49 1.04 -7.27
C SER A 503 -22.23 1.90 -7.11
N SER A 504 -22.10 2.91 -7.96
CA SER A 504 -21.20 4.06 -7.73
C SER A 504 -21.74 5.10 -6.75
N GLY A 505 -23.03 5.04 -6.44
CA GLY A 505 -23.80 6.02 -5.69
C GLY A 505 -24.16 5.63 -4.27
N ASN A 506 -24.25 6.64 -3.40
CA ASN A 506 -24.65 6.48 -1.99
C ASN A 506 -26.19 6.46 -1.83
N TRP A 507 -26.68 6.04 -0.66
CA TRP A 507 -28.10 6.08 -0.31
C TRP A 507 -28.49 7.47 0.22
N LYS A 508 -28.43 8.46 -0.68
CA LYS A 508 -28.77 9.87 -0.43
C LYS A 508 -29.39 10.51 -1.67
N ASP A 509 -30.12 11.61 -1.47
CA ASP A 509 -30.94 12.23 -2.51
C ASP A 509 -30.14 12.71 -3.73
N THR A 510 -28.89 13.17 -3.58
CA THR A 510 -28.10 13.59 -4.76
C THR A 510 -27.65 12.41 -5.65
N SER A 511 -27.65 11.19 -5.11
CA SER A 511 -27.21 9.97 -5.80
C SER A 511 -28.41 9.15 -6.30
N LEU A 512 -29.39 8.96 -5.42
CA LEU A 512 -30.64 8.27 -5.71
C LEU A 512 -31.82 9.23 -5.45
N PRO A 513 -31.99 10.26 -6.29
CA PRO A 513 -33.07 11.23 -6.12
C PRO A 513 -34.43 10.62 -6.43
N SER A 514 -35.42 10.87 -5.56
CA SER A 514 -36.82 10.50 -5.83
C SER A 514 -37.52 11.45 -6.82
N ASP A 515 -36.96 12.63 -7.08
CA ASP A 515 -37.49 13.63 -8.02
C ASP A 515 -36.84 13.59 -9.41
N GLY A 516 -35.84 12.72 -9.61
CA GLY A 516 -35.13 12.55 -10.88
C GLY A 516 -34.05 13.59 -11.17
N VAL A 517 -33.63 14.41 -10.19
CA VAL A 517 -32.55 15.39 -10.36
C VAL A 517 -31.36 15.04 -9.45
N GLY A 518 -30.22 14.66 -10.03
CA GLY A 518 -29.07 14.22 -9.24
C GLY A 518 -27.81 13.99 -10.05
N ASN A 519 -26.91 13.18 -9.51
CA ASN A 519 -25.64 12.83 -10.16
C ASN A 519 -25.84 11.75 -11.23
N ARG A 520 -24.98 11.75 -12.25
CA ARG A 520 -24.83 10.58 -13.13
C ARG A 520 -24.09 9.48 -12.39
N GLU A 521 -24.76 8.35 -12.19
CA GLU A 521 -24.26 7.17 -11.48
C GLU A 521 -24.79 5.89 -12.14
N TRP A 522 -24.02 4.80 -12.03
CA TRP A 522 -24.40 3.49 -12.52
C TRP A 522 -24.54 2.52 -11.35
N SER A 523 -25.58 1.70 -11.43
CA SER A 523 -25.84 0.60 -10.50
C SER A 523 -26.32 -0.61 -11.28
N VAL A 524 -26.10 -1.80 -10.74
CA VAL A 524 -26.62 -3.04 -11.29
C VAL A 524 -27.33 -3.83 -10.21
N ILE A 525 -28.48 -4.42 -10.56
CA ILE A 525 -29.14 -5.44 -9.75
C ILE A 525 -28.96 -6.79 -10.42
N MET A 526 -28.43 -7.77 -9.72
CA MET A 526 -28.23 -9.13 -10.19
C MET A 526 -29.07 -10.09 -9.35
N ASN A 527 -30.11 -10.69 -9.93
CA ASN A 527 -30.82 -11.81 -9.33
C ASN A 527 -30.04 -13.11 -9.65
N SER A 528 -29.14 -13.50 -8.75
CA SER A 528 -28.33 -14.72 -8.84
C SER A 528 -27.88 -15.13 -7.44
N GLU A 529 -28.16 -16.39 -7.06
CA GLU A 529 -27.72 -16.96 -5.78
C GLU A 529 -26.19 -16.99 -5.70
N GLU A 530 -25.51 -17.35 -6.79
CA GLU A 530 -24.04 -17.41 -6.84
C GLU A 530 -23.39 -16.04 -6.60
N ALA A 531 -23.97 -14.97 -7.16
CA ALA A 531 -23.50 -13.61 -6.92
C ALA A 531 -23.74 -13.19 -5.47
N ALA A 532 -24.93 -13.51 -4.94
CA ALA A 532 -25.32 -13.15 -3.58
C ALA A 532 -24.48 -13.88 -2.53
N GLU A 533 -24.20 -15.17 -2.71
CA GLU A 533 -23.31 -15.95 -1.84
C GLU A 533 -21.88 -15.38 -1.83
N LEU A 534 -21.34 -15.06 -2.99
CA LEU A 534 -20.00 -14.47 -3.09
C LEU A 534 -19.93 -13.10 -2.41
N VAL A 535 -20.89 -12.21 -2.68
CA VAL A 535 -20.91 -10.88 -2.05
C VAL A 535 -21.14 -11.00 -0.54
N LEU A 536 -22.04 -11.86 -0.08
CA LEU A 536 -22.24 -12.11 1.35
C LEU A 536 -20.97 -12.62 2.04
N SER A 537 -20.12 -13.38 1.34
CA SER A 537 -18.84 -13.78 1.92
C SER A 537 -17.97 -12.56 2.26
N ARG A 538 -17.94 -11.56 1.38
CA ARG A 538 -17.23 -10.29 1.60
C ARG A 538 -17.92 -9.48 2.70
N LEU A 539 -19.25 -9.38 2.67
CA LEU A 539 -19.99 -8.62 3.69
C LEU A 539 -19.83 -9.22 5.09
N SER A 540 -19.85 -10.55 5.21
CA SER A 540 -19.72 -11.25 6.48
C SER A 540 -18.36 -11.01 7.17
N TRP A 541 -17.31 -10.77 6.38
CA TRP A 541 -16.00 -10.38 6.89
C TRP A 541 -16.05 -8.97 7.48
N ASP A 542 -16.57 -8.00 6.73
CA ASP A 542 -16.58 -6.59 7.18
C ASP A 542 -17.63 -6.36 8.29
N GLU A 543 -18.65 -7.22 8.42
CA GLU A 543 -19.64 -7.19 9.50
C GLU A 543 -19.17 -7.85 10.81
N ASN A 544 -17.97 -8.44 10.83
CA ASN A 544 -17.46 -9.17 12.00
C ASN A 544 -17.08 -8.21 13.15
N PRO A 545 -17.83 -8.18 14.28
CA PRO A 545 -17.56 -7.27 15.39
C PRO A 545 -16.33 -7.63 16.21
N ASN A 546 -15.63 -8.73 15.88
CA ASN A 546 -14.32 -9.00 16.48
C ASN A 546 -13.25 -8.07 15.89
N HIS A 547 -13.39 -7.61 14.64
CA HIS A 547 -12.43 -6.69 14.06
C HIS A 547 -12.42 -5.36 14.83
N LEU A 548 -11.23 -4.90 15.21
CA LEU A 548 -11.07 -3.70 16.06
C LEU A 548 -11.64 -2.41 15.44
N HIS A 549 -11.80 -2.37 14.11
CA HIS A 549 -12.34 -1.25 13.37
C HIS A 549 -13.86 -1.33 13.14
N ILE A 550 -14.53 -2.34 13.70
CA ILE A 550 -15.97 -2.55 13.57
C ILE A 550 -16.64 -2.44 14.94
N SER A 551 -17.57 -1.50 15.08
CA SER A 551 -18.33 -1.29 16.32
C SER A 551 -19.83 -1.42 16.10
N ALA A 552 -20.52 -2.01 17.08
CA ALA A 552 -21.98 -2.04 17.07
C ALA A 552 -22.54 -0.66 17.47
N HIS A 553 -23.64 -0.26 16.83
CA HIS A 553 -24.32 0.99 17.13
C HIS A 553 -24.64 1.11 18.63
N SER A 554 -24.28 2.26 19.20
CA SER A 554 -24.47 2.55 20.62
C SER A 554 -24.80 4.03 20.83
N SER A 555 -24.91 4.46 22.10
CA SER A 555 -25.26 5.84 22.44
C SER A 555 -24.28 6.90 21.93
N ILE A 556 -23.06 6.52 21.53
CA ILE A 556 -22.10 7.44 20.91
C ILE A 556 -22.45 7.76 19.44
N ASN A 557 -23.22 6.87 18.80
CA ASN A 557 -23.66 6.98 17.42
C ASN A 557 -25.09 7.56 17.31
N SER A 558 -25.69 8.00 18.43
CA SER A 558 -27.01 8.61 18.43
C SER A 558 -26.98 10.03 17.85
N PRO A 559 -28.06 10.48 17.19
CA PRO A 559 -28.17 11.85 16.70
C PRO A 559 -28.34 12.86 17.85
N SER A 560 -28.27 14.14 17.51
CA SER A 560 -28.53 15.25 18.41
C SER A 560 -29.97 15.24 18.96
N GLU A 561 -30.14 15.82 20.16
CA GLU A 561 -31.45 15.88 20.80
C GLU A 561 -32.45 16.68 19.95
N GLY A 562 -33.57 16.04 19.60
CA GLY A 562 -34.64 16.64 18.81
C GLY A 562 -34.52 16.40 17.30
N TRP A 563 -33.52 15.65 16.84
CA TRP A 563 -33.48 15.16 15.46
C TRP A 563 -34.74 14.35 15.13
N THR A 564 -35.25 14.53 13.92
CA THR A 564 -36.37 13.78 13.35
C THR A 564 -36.07 13.50 11.89
N MET A 565 -36.41 12.29 11.42
CA MET A 565 -36.36 11.97 9.99
C MET A 565 -37.36 12.83 9.22
N ASP A 566 -36.94 13.32 8.05
CA ASP A 566 -37.83 14.02 7.12
C ASP A 566 -38.90 13.07 6.54
N GLU A 567 -39.99 13.64 6.05
CA GLU A 567 -41.07 12.88 5.40
C GLU A 567 -40.62 12.36 4.02
N THR A 568 -41.23 11.26 3.57
CA THR A 568 -41.01 10.70 2.23
C THR A 568 -41.46 11.65 1.13
N ASN A 569 -40.66 11.80 0.08
CA ASN A 569 -40.97 12.65 -1.08
C ASN A 569 -41.46 11.84 -2.29
N PHE A 570 -41.30 10.52 -2.28
CA PHE A 570 -41.74 9.66 -3.37
C PHE A 570 -43.25 9.36 -3.32
N ASP A 571 -44.00 9.90 -4.29
CA ASP A 571 -45.46 9.71 -4.45
C ASP A 571 -45.82 9.09 -5.82
N SER A 572 -44.83 8.52 -6.51
CA SER A 572 -45.03 7.87 -7.82
C SER A 572 -45.32 6.38 -7.66
N ASP A 573 -46.01 5.81 -8.65
CA ASP A 573 -46.22 4.36 -8.72
C ASP A 573 -44.88 3.65 -8.95
N VAL A 574 -44.55 2.68 -8.08
CA VAL A 574 -43.37 1.83 -8.26
C VAL A 574 -43.57 0.95 -9.49
N THR A 575 -42.66 1.03 -10.46
CA THR A 575 -42.71 0.24 -11.70
C THR A 575 -41.71 -0.90 -11.69
N GLU A 576 -42.06 -2.01 -12.34
CA GLU A 576 -41.16 -3.15 -12.52
C GLU A 576 -39.96 -2.75 -13.40
N PRO A 577 -38.72 -2.95 -12.92
CA PRO A 577 -37.51 -2.58 -13.67
C PRO A 577 -37.34 -3.39 -14.96
N TYR A 578 -36.63 -2.80 -15.92
CA TYR A 578 -36.19 -3.53 -17.11
C TYR A 578 -35.02 -4.46 -16.76
N SER A 579 -35.19 -5.76 -16.98
CA SER A 579 -34.12 -6.75 -16.75
C SER A 579 -33.81 -7.56 -18.01
N VAL A 580 -32.52 -7.85 -18.18
CA VAL A 580 -32.00 -8.81 -19.17
C VAL A 580 -31.77 -10.16 -18.51
N GLN A 581 -31.89 -11.24 -19.27
CA GLN A 581 -31.69 -12.61 -18.77
C GLN A 581 -30.26 -13.09 -19.03
N GLY A 582 -29.76 -14.00 -18.19
CA GLY A 582 -28.48 -14.66 -18.43
C GLY A 582 -28.52 -15.67 -19.60
N PRO A 583 -27.45 -16.47 -19.78
CA PRO A 583 -26.30 -16.58 -18.90
C PRO A 583 -25.33 -15.41 -19.03
N PHE A 584 -24.49 -15.22 -18.03
CA PHE A 584 -23.41 -14.23 -18.03
C PHE A 584 -22.22 -14.74 -17.22
N ASP A 585 -21.03 -14.22 -17.53
CA ASP A 585 -19.83 -14.41 -16.73
C ASP A 585 -19.47 -13.07 -16.07
N ALA A 586 -19.00 -13.11 -14.83
CA ALA A 586 -18.69 -11.91 -14.07
C ALA A 586 -17.53 -12.11 -13.09
N GLN A 587 -16.97 -10.99 -12.64
CA GLN A 587 -15.93 -10.92 -11.63
C GLN A 587 -16.28 -9.85 -10.59
N LEU A 588 -16.37 -10.24 -9.32
CA LEU A 588 -16.44 -9.32 -8.20
C LEU A 588 -15.02 -8.83 -7.89
N MET A 589 -14.83 -7.52 -7.92
CA MET A 589 -13.60 -6.82 -7.56
C MET A 589 -13.81 -6.15 -6.21
N THR A 590 -12.87 -6.33 -5.29
CA THR A 590 -12.91 -5.79 -3.93
C THR A 590 -11.58 -5.09 -3.62
N CYS A 591 -11.61 -3.84 -3.21
CA CYS A 591 -10.40 -3.13 -2.83
C CYS A 591 -10.13 -3.21 -1.33
N PRO A 592 -8.84 -3.23 -0.92
CA PRO A 592 -7.62 -3.27 -1.74
C PRO A 592 -7.19 -4.72 -2.10
N ASP A 593 -8.12 -5.69 -2.05
CA ASP A 593 -7.87 -7.12 -2.24
C ASP A 593 -7.41 -7.50 -3.65
N ASP A 594 -8.34 -7.54 -4.59
CA ASP A 594 -8.19 -8.08 -5.95
C ASP A 594 -8.59 -7.05 -7.02
N CYS A 595 -8.99 -5.85 -6.61
CA CYS A 595 -9.57 -4.88 -7.54
C CYS A 595 -8.58 -4.27 -8.54
N VAL A 596 -7.34 -3.96 -8.13
CA VAL A 596 -6.35 -3.34 -9.04
C VAL A 596 -5.95 -4.33 -10.12
N ASP A 597 -5.64 -5.57 -9.75
CA ASP A 597 -5.35 -6.64 -10.70
C ASP A 597 -6.54 -6.95 -11.60
N GLY A 598 -7.76 -6.92 -11.05
CA GLY A 598 -8.99 -7.05 -11.82
C GLY A 598 -9.16 -5.94 -12.87
N ILE A 599 -8.91 -4.68 -12.50
CA ILE A 599 -8.99 -3.53 -13.41
C ILE A 599 -7.92 -3.63 -14.50
N ILE A 600 -6.68 -4.00 -14.15
CA ILE A 600 -5.59 -4.19 -15.12
C ILE A 600 -5.94 -5.32 -16.09
N SER A 601 -6.38 -6.48 -15.57
CA SER A 601 -6.77 -7.61 -16.41
C SER A 601 -7.92 -7.27 -17.35
N MET A 602 -8.89 -6.48 -16.87
CA MET A 602 -9.99 -5.94 -17.68
C MET A 602 -9.46 -5.06 -18.83
N ILE A 603 -8.59 -4.10 -18.54
CA ILE A 603 -7.99 -3.21 -19.55
C ILE A 603 -7.14 -4.01 -20.56
N ASP A 604 -6.35 -4.96 -20.08
CA ASP A 604 -5.50 -5.81 -20.91
C ASP A 604 -6.30 -6.72 -21.83
N SER A 605 -7.53 -7.08 -21.45
CA SER A 605 -8.42 -7.89 -22.28
C SER A 605 -8.97 -7.14 -23.51
N ALA A 606 -9.01 -5.79 -23.46
CA ALA A 606 -9.63 -4.97 -24.50
C ALA A 606 -8.95 -5.13 -25.87
N GLN A 607 -9.77 -5.24 -26.92
CA GLN A 607 -9.30 -5.43 -28.30
C GLN A 607 -9.71 -4.30 -29.25
N ILE A 608 -10.77 -3.55 -28.93
CA ILE A 608 -11.39 -2.54 -29.82
C ILE A 608 -11.45 -1.19 -29.13
N SER A 609 -12.05 -1.12 -27.94
CA SER A 609 -12.27 0.15 -27.24
C SER A 609 -12.42 0.01 -25.73
N ILE A 610 -12.03 1.05 -25.02
CA ILE A 610 -12.27 1.25 -23.60
C ILE A 610 -12.97 2.60 -23.41
N ASP A 611 -14.15 2.56 -22.81
CA ASP A 611 -14.91 3.75 -22.46
C ASP A 611 -14.95 3.91 -20.94
N LEU A 612 -14.34 4.96 -20.40
CA LEU A 612 -14.23 5.23 -18.97
C LEU A 612 -15.14 6.38 -18.56
N SER A 613 -15.99 6.14 -17.57
CA SER A 613 -16.88 7.12 -16.94
C SER A 613 -16.53 7.21 -15.47
N VAL A 614 -15.61 8.11 -15.13
CA VAL A 614 -14.98 8.16 -13.81
C VAL A 614 -15.06 9.56 -13.20
N GLN A 615 -15.29 9.61 -11.89
CA GLN A 615 -15.37 10.87 -11.15
C GLN A 615 -14.04 11.66 -11.22
N TYR A 616 -12.92 10.95 -11.12
CA TYR A 616 -11.57 11.45 -11.34
C TYR A 616 -10.65 10.27 -11.67
N LEU A 617 -9.47 10.56 -12.17
CA LEU A 617 -8.42 9.60 -12.50
C LEU A 617 -7.08 10.15 -12.01
N ASP A 618 -6.60 9.64 -10.87
CA ASP A 618 -5.29 10.07 -10.34
C ASP A 618 -4.20 9.50 -11.24
N LEU A 619 -3.31 10.35 -11.73
CA LEU A 619 -2.18 9.92 -12.57
C LEU A 619 -1.02 9.40 -11.71
N ASP A 620 -0.67 10.14 -10.67
CA ASP A 620 0.62 10.01 -9.97
C ASP A 620 0.47 9.37 -8.59
N TRP A 621 0.27 8.06 -8.57
CA TRP A 621 0.30 7.27 -7.34
C TRP A 621 1.07 5.96 -7.49
N TYR A 622 1.54 5.42 -6.36
CA TYR A 622 2.41 4.25 -6.34
C TYR A 622 1.67 2.98 -5.99
N TRP A 623 1.90 1.90 -6.74
CA TRP A 623 1.50 0.55 -6.37
C TRP A 623 2.72 -0.22 -5.88
N GLY A 624 2.75 -0.52 -4.58
CA GLY A 624 3.97 -0.97 -3.93
C GLY A 624 5.06 0.09 -4.10
N PHE A 625 6.10 -0.25 -4.87
CA PHE A 625 7.23 0.64 -5.20
C PHE A 625 7.28 1.01 -6.69
N GLY A 626 6.27 0.61 -7.48
CA GLY A 626 6.14 0.95 -8.89
C GLY A 626 5.23 2.16 -9.15
N ASP A 627 5.19 2.60 -10.41
CA ASP A 627 4.27 3.63 -10.89
C ASP A 627 2.82 3.11 -10.93
N ASN A 628 1.87 4.00 -11.20
CA ASN A 628 0.45 3.69 -11.31
C ASN A 628 0.18 2.63 -12.42
N PRO A 629 -0.18 1.39 -12.06
CA PRO A 629 -0.27 0.31 -13.03
C PRO A 629 -1.51 0.42 -13.92
N ILE A 630 -2.55 1.16 -13.50
CA ILE A 630 -3.76 1.40 -14.29
C ILE A 630 -3.41 2.30 -15.49
N ILE A 631 -2.63 3.36 -15.29
CA ILE A 631 -2.19 4.25 -16.37
C ILE A 631 -1.25 3.51 -17.33
N GLY A 632 -0.34 2.68 -16.79
CA GLY A 632 0.52 1.81 -17.61
C GLY A 632 -0.29 0.88 -18.53
N SER A 633 -1.30 0.20 -17.98
CA SER A 633 -2.15 -0.71 -18.76
C SER A 633 -3.02 0.02 -19.80
N LEU A 634 -3.53 1.23 -19.49
CA LEU A 634 -4.23 2.06 -20.47
C LEU A 634 -3.32 2.50 -21.62
N TYR A 635 -2.08 2.90 -21.31
CA TYR A 635 -1.08 3.25 -22.31
C TYR A 635 -0.72 2.07 -23.21
N ASP A 636 -0.56 0.88 -22.62
CA ASP A 636 -0.32 -0.35 -23.36
C ASP A 636 -1.51 -0.72 -24.26
N ALA A 637 -2.75 -0.55 -23.78
CA ALA A 637 -3.95 -0.75 -24.60
C ALA A 637 -3.99 0.19 -25.80
N ALA A 638 -3.72 1.49 -25.59
CA ALA A 638 -3.64 2.47 -26.68
C ALA A 638 -2.56 2.10 -27.71
N ASN A 639 -1.38 1.66 -27.26
CA ASN A 639 -0.31 1.17 -28.14
C ASN A 639 -0.68 -0.09 -28.92
N ARG A 640 -1.55 -0.94 -28.37
CA ARG A 640 -2.14 -2.08 -29.11
C ARG A 640 -3.17 -1.66 -30.15
N GLY A 641 -3.53 -0.38 -30.22
CA GLY A 641 -4.52 0.19 -31.13
C GLY A 641 -5.94 0.17 -30.59
N VAL A 642 -6.12 -0.01 -29.27
CA VAL A 642 -7.42 0.09 -28.61
C VAL A 642 -7.80 1.56 -28.47
N LYS A 643 -9.03 1.91 -28.87
CA LYS A 643 -9.54 3.28 -28.74
C LYS A 643 -9.90 3.60 -27.28
N LEU A 644 -9.43 4.72 -26.76
CA LEU A 644 -9.77 5.20 -25.42
C LEU A 644 -10.72 6.40 -25.48
N ARG A 645 -11.85 6.32 -24.76
CA ARG A 645 -12.77 7.44 -24.52
C ARG A 645 -12.96 7.63 -23.03
N ILE A 646 -12.55 8.77 -22.49
CA ILE A 646 -12.61 9.06 -21.05
C ILE A 646 -13.52 10.26 -20.80
N ILE A 647 -14.50 10.09 -19.93
CA ILE A 647 -15.33 11.17 -19.39
C ILE A 647 -14.96 11.37 -17.92
N LEU A 648 -14.60 12.61 -17.60
CA LEU A 648 -14.24 13.08 -16.25
C LEU A 648 -15.28 14.05 -15.70
N ASN A 649 -15.24 14.30 -14.39
CA ASN A 649 -16.19 15.19 -13.74
C ASN A 649 -15.85 16.67 -13.97
N GLY A 650 -16.69 17.37 -14.74
CA GLY A 650 -16.55 18.81 -14.98
C GLY A 650 -16.74 19.70 -13.74
N TYR A 651 -17.49 19.23 -12.73
CA TYR A 651 -17.87 20.06 -11.58
C TYR A 651 -16.69 20.50 -10.70
N TYR A 652 -15.61 19.70 -10.66
CA TYR A 652 -14.44 19.97 -9.82
C TYR A 652 -13.21 20.41 -10.60
N ALA A 653 -13.28 20.44 -11.95
CA ALA A 653 -12.12 20.69 -12.80
C ALA A 653 -11.45 22.07 -12.58
N GLU A 654 -12.16 23.06 -12.03
CA GLU A 654 -11.59 24.35 -11.65
C GLU A 654 -10.75 24.33 -10.37
N TRP A 655 -10.95 23.33 -9.51
CA TRP A 655 -10.37 23.25 -8.16
C TRP A 655 -9.39 22.08 -8.01
N ASP A 656 -9.43 21.16 -8.96
CA ASP A 656 -8.65 19.93 -9.00
C ASP A 656 -7.90 19.87 -10.33
N ASP A 657 -6.64 20.33 -10.29
CA ASP A 657 -5.77 20.41 -11.46
C ASP A 657 -5.50 19.00 -12.04
N GLU A 658 -5.58 17.93 -11.24
CA GLU A 658 -5.33 16.55 -11.69
C GLU A 658 -6.34 16.10 -12.74
N ILE A 659 -7.59 16.59 -12.67
CA ILE A 659 -8.61 16.32 -13.69
C ILE A 659 -8.17 16.88 -15.05
N ARG A 660 -7.61 18.09 -15.08
CA ARG A 660 -7.11 18.70 -16.32
C ARG A 660 -5.81 18.06 -16.78
N ASP A 661 -4.94 17.65 -15.86
CA ASP A 661 -3.72 16.94 -16.21
C ASP A 661 -4.02 15.61 -16.90
N ALA A 662 -5.07 14.89 -16.47
CA ALA A 662 -5.55 13.71 -17.19
C ALA A 662 -6.00 14.07 -18.61
N ILE A 663 -6.77 15.15 -18.81
CA ILE A 663 -7.18 15.60 -20.14
C ILE A 663 -5.97 15.89 -21.04
N HIS A 664 -4.99 16.62 -20.53
CA HIS A 664 -3.75 16.92 -21.26
C HIS A 664 -2.94 15.67 -21.58
N LEU A 665 -2.88 14.70 -20.68
CA LEU A 665 -2.19 13.42 -20.93
C LEU A 665 -2.82 12.68 -22.12
N PHE A 666 -4.14 12.47 -22.09
CA PHE A 666 -4.81 11.69 -23.15
C PHE A 666 -4.89 12.45 -24.49
N ASN A 667 -5.11 13.76 -24.47
CA ASN A 667 -5.37 14.53 -25.68
C ASN A 667 -4.08 15.12 -26.27
N THR A 668 -3.27 15.80 -25.46
CA THR A 668 -2.08 16.51 -25.95
C THR A 668 -0.89 15.56 -26.09
N ASN A 669 -0.65 14.70 -25.10
CA ASN A 669 0.49 13.81 -25.13
C ASN A 669 0.19 12.55 -25.97
N TRP A 670 -0.77 11.74 -25.56
CA TRP A 670 -1.04 10.46 -26.22
C TRP A 670 -1.64 10.63 -27.61
N ASN A 671 -2.69 11.43 -27.76
CA ASN A 671 -3.33 11.60 -29.07
C ASN A 671 -2.51 12.50 -30.01
N ALA A 672 -2.32 13.75 -29.63
CA ALA A 672 -1.75 14.73 -30.53
C ALA A 672 -0.25 14.47 -30.79
N THR A 673 0.54 14.17 -29.73
CA THR A 673 2.00 14.00 -29.86
C THR A 673 2.40 12.59 -30.29
N GLU A 674 1.81 11.55 -29.68
CA GLU A 674 2.18 10.14 -29.96
C GLU A 674 1.31 9.48 -31.05
N GLY A 675 0.17 10.06 -31.41
CA GLY A 675 -0.73 9.54 -32.44
C GLY A 675 -1.62 8.37 -31.99
N LEU A 676 -1.84 8.23 -30.68
CA LEU A 676 -2.71 7.20 -30.09
C LEU A 676 -4.20 7.61 -30.21
N ASP A 677 -5.11 6.64 -30.44
CA ASP A 677 -6.56 6.93 -30.49
C ASP A 677 -7.13 7.06 -29.07
N SER A 678 -6.78 8.15 -28.39
CA SER A 678 -7.24 8.48 -27.04
C SER A 678 -7.93 9.82 -26.98
N THR A 679 -9.05 9.93 -26.26
CA THR A 679 -9.69 11.22 -26.02
C THR A 679 -10.29 11.27 -24.63
N ALA A 680 -9.98 12.31 -23.87
CA ALA A 680 -10.60 12.65 -22.60
C ALA A 680 -11.40 13.95 -22.71
N ARG A 681 -12.49 14.08 -21.96
CA ARG A 681 -13.33 15.29 -21.90
C ARG A 681 -14.00 15.43 -20.54
N LEU A 682 -14.45 16.63 -20.21
CA LEU A 682 -15.34 16.85 -19.07
C LEU A 682 -16.79 16.52 -19.45
N MET A 683 -17.53 15.91 -18.52
CA MET A 683 -18.98 15.77 -18.68
C MET A 683 -19.67 17.10 -18.39
N ALA A 684 -20.39 17.62 -19.38
CA ALA A 684 -21.29 18.75 -19.17
C ALA A 684 -22.47 18.39 -18.24
N SER A 685 -23.09 19.41 -17.65
CA SER A 685 -24.30 19.28 -16.83
C SER A 685 -25.58 19.30 -17.67
N SER A 686 -26.74 19.00 -17.05
CA SER A 686 -28.07 19.20 -17.63
C SER A 686 -29.10 19.53 -16.56
N ASP A 687 -30.33 19.87 -16.97
CA ASP A 687 -31.44 20.19 -16.05
C ASP A 687 -31.70 19.09 -15.00
N ASN A 688 -31.45 17.82 -15.36
CA ASN A 688 -31.63 16.67 -14.48
C ASN A 688 -30.30 16.06 -13.96
N ILE A 689 -29.16 16.33 -14.60
CA ILE A 689 -27.86 15.75 -14.22
C ILE A 689 -26.93 16.86 -13.73
N VAL A 690 -26.66 16.87 -12.44
CA VAL A 690 -25.87 17.93 -11.78
C VAL A 690 -24.37 17.77 -12.04
N LYS A 691 -23.85 16.55 -11.97
CA LYS A 691 -22.42 16.23 -12.18
C LYS A 691 -22.21 14.75 -12.44
N LEU A 692 -21.02 14.40 -12.91
CA LEU A 692 -20.58 13.02 -13.02
C LEU A 692 -20.12 12.50 -11.64
N HIS A 693 -20.68 11.39 -11.18
CA HIS A 693 -20.23 10.71 -9.96
C HIS A 693 -20.10 9.20 -10.16
N ASN A 694 -19.84 8.78 -11.41
CA ASN A 694 -19.71 7.40 -11.76
C ASN A 694 -18.27 6.87 -11.61
N LYS A 695 -18.13 5.55 -11.56
CA LYS A 695 -16.86 4.81 -11.46
C LYS A 695 -16.94 3.54 -12.31
N GLY A 696 -17.19 3.75 -13.59
CA GLY A 696 -17.52 2.68 -14.52
C GLY A 696 -16.60 2.63 -15.73
N ALA A 697 -16.51 1.44 -16.32
CA ALA A 697 -15.79 1.20 -17.55
C ALA A 697 -16.61 0.28 -18.47
N ILE A 698 -16.48 0.45 -19.78
CA ILE A 698 -17.03 -0.45 -20.79
C ILE A 698 -15.89 -0.92 -21.68
N ILE A 699 -15.79 -2.25 -21.87
CA ILE A 699 -14.76 -2.89 -22.70
C ILE A 699 -15.43 -3.47 -23.94
N ASP A 700 -14.96 -3.02 -25.11
CA ASP A 700 -15.36 -3.48 -26.45
C ASP A 700 -16.87 -3.41 -26.75
N GLY A 701 -17.65 -2.72 -25.91
CA GLY A 701 -19.13 -2.73 -25.95
C GLY A 701 -19.76 -4.03 -25.47
N GLU A 702 -18.97 -4.97 -24.97
CA GLU A 702 -19.39 -6.32 -24.56
C GLU A 702 -19.42 -6.48 -23.04
N SER A 703 -18.53 -5.78 -22.33
CA SER A 703 -18.37 -5.91 -20.87
C SER A 703 -18.53 -4.57 -20.17
N VAL A 704 -19.08 -4.57 -18.95
CA VAL A 704 -19.26 -3.36 -18.14
C VAL A 704 -18.78 -3.59 -16.71
N LEU A 705 -18.00 -2.63 -16.20
CA LEU A 705 -17.64 -2.49 -14.79
C LEU A 705 -18.57 -1.50 -14.13
N VAL A 706 -19.23 -1.93 -13.04
CA VAL A 706 -20.07 -1.08 -12.18
C VAL A 706 -19.59 -1.25 -10.73
N GLY A 707 -19.30 -0.16 -10.04
CA GLY A 707 -18.83 -0.23 -8.66
C GLY A 707 -18.58 1.12 -8.02
N SER A 708 -17.99 1.10 -6.83
CA SER A 708 -17.75 2.29 -6.02
C SER A 708 -16.34 2.89 -6.13
N MET A 709 -15.44 2.17 -6.80
CA MET A 709 -13.99 2.40 -6.82
C MET A 709 -13.61 3.60 -7.69
N ASN A 710 -13.22 4.72 -7.07
CA ASN A 710 -12.56 5.77 -7.84
C ASN A 710 -11.23 5.25 -8.42
N TRP A 711 -10.80 5.79 -9.56
CA TRP A 711 -9.56 5.35 -10.20
C TRP A 711 -8.40 6.17 -9.67
N GLY A 712 -8.12 5.99 -8.39
CA GLY A 712 -7.08 6.72 -7.68
C GLY A 712 -6.60 6.02 -6.41
N SER A 713 -5.57 6.59 -5.81
CA SER A 713 -4.76 5.93 -4.77
C SER A 713 -5.57 5.51 -3.54
N SER A 714 -6.50 6.36 -3.10
CA SER A 714 -7.31 6.11 -1.90
C SER A 714 -8.18 4.87 -2.06
N ALA A 715 -8.88 4.74 -3.19
CA ALA A 715 -9.73 3.59 -3.47
C ALA A 715 -8.91 2.30 -3.65
N ALA A 716 -7.81 2.38 -4.40
CA ALA A 716 -6.94 1.24 -4.68
C ALA A 716 -6.22 0.69 -3.43
N LEU A 717 -5.75 1.58 -2.54
CA LEU A 717 -4.81 1.21 -1.46
C LEU A 717 -5.44 1.19 -0.07
N ARG A 718 -6.52 1.93 0.17
CA ARG A 718 -6.97 2.24 1.53
C ARG A 718 -8.47 2.11 1.74
N ASN A 719 -9.33 2.30 0.77
CA ASN A 719 -10.76 2.16 0.99
C ASN A 719 -11.22 0.72 0.82
N ARG A 720 -12.25 0.35 1.59
CA ARG A 720 -13.01 -0.86 1.31
C ARG A 720 -14.02 -0.55 0.22
N GLU A 721 -13.80 -1.08 -0.98
CA GLU A 721 -14.63 -0.81 -2.17
C GLU A 721 -15.12 -2.13 -2.78
N MET A 722 -16.19 -2.09 -3.56
CA MET A 722 -16.62 -3.22 -4.39
C MET A 722 -17.10 -2.76 -5.76
N GLY A 723 -16.79 -3.57 -6.78
CA GLY A 723 -17.30 -3.44 -8.14
C GLY A 723 -17.49 -4.79 -8.79
N VAL A 724 -18.25 -4.84 -9.87
CA VAL A 724 -18.49 -6.05 -10.64
C VAL A 724 -18.25 -5.78 -12.12
N LEU A 725 -17.36 -6.58 -12.72
CA LEU A 725 -17.19 -6.66 -14.16
C LEU A 725 -18.12 -7.74 -14.70
N ILE A 726 -19.00 -7.39 -15.63
CA ILE A 726 -19.99 -8.31 -16.20
C ILE A 726 -19.79 -8.39 -17.71
N HIS A 727 -19.65 -9.62 -18.22
CA HIS A 727 -19.57 -9.90 -19.65
C HIS A 727 -20.96 -10.25 -20.19
N HIS A 728 -21.68 -9.25 -20.73
CA HIS A 728 -23.01 -9.43 -21.30
C HIS A 728 -23.42 -8.26 -22.23
N GLU A 729 -23.36 -8.48 -23.55
CA GLU A 729 -23.57 -7.44 -24.57
C GLU A 729 -24.87 -6.64 -24.41
N GLU A 730 -26.01 -7.30 -24.16
CA GLU A 730 -27.30 -6.60 -24.02
C GLU A 730 -27.35 -5.72 -22.75
N LEU A 731 -26.69 -6.16 -21.67
CA LEU A 731 -26.60 -5.36 -20.43
C LEU A 731 -25.70 -4.14 -20.69
N THR A 732 -24.51 -4.40 -21.24
CA THR A 732 -23.50 -3.40 -21.57
C THR A 732 -24.05 -2.33 -22.51
N SER A 733 -24.91 -2.70 -23.46
CA SER A 733 -25.53 -1.76 -24.40
C SER A 733 -26.33 -0.63 -23.73
N SER A 734 -26.93 -0.89 -22.55
CA SER A 734 -27.69 0.11 -21.80
C SER A 734 -26.76 1.18 -21.21
N TYR A 735 -25.63 0.75 -20.61
CA TYR A 735 -24.61 1.67 -20.10
C TYR A 735 -23.87 2.38 -21.22
N LEU A 736 -23.61 1.70 -22.34
CA LEU A 736 -22.99 2.32 -23.52
C LEU A 736 -23.88 3.40 -24.12
N SER A 737 -25.21 3.22 -24.11
CA SER A 737 -26.15 4.28 -24.51
C SER A 737 -26.03 5.50 -23.61
N SER A 738 -26.07 5.30 -22.28
CA SER A 738 -25.88 6.40 -21.31
C SER A 738 -24.52 7.08 -21.48
N PHE A 739 -23.44 6.31 -21.66
CA PHE A 739 -22.12 6.85 -21.91
C PHE A 739 -22.10 7.72 -23.16
N ASN A 740 -22.70 7.26 -24.27
CA ASN A 740 -22.72 8.02 -25.52
C ASN A 740 -23.55 9.30 -25.41
N GLU A 741 -24.63 9.31 -24.64
CA GLU A 741 -25.39 10.54 -24.33
C GLU A 741 -24.53 11.54 -23.55
N ASP A 742 -23.82 11.06 -22.54
CA ASP A 742 -22.94 11.90 -21.73
C ASP A 742 -21.71 12.37 -22.52
N TRP A 743 -21.20 11.55 -23.45
CA TRP A 743 -20.04 11.84 -24.31
C TRP A 743 -20.28 13.05 -25.22
N VAL A 744 -21.48 13.17 -25.79
CA VAL A 744 -21.83 14.26 -26.73
C VAL A 744 -22.51 15.45 -26.05
N ARG A 745 -22.70 15.38 -24.72
CA ARG A 745 -23.36 16.43 -23.95
C ARG A 745 -22.55 17.72 -23.98
N LEU A 746 -23.26 18.83 -24.04
CA LEU A 746 -22.73 20.19 -24.05
C LEU A 746 -23.59 21.05 -23.11
N ASP A 747 -22.96 22.01 -22.46
CA ASP A 747 -23.62 23.11 -21.74
C ASP A 747 -22.89 24.43 -22.02
N SER A 748 -23.37 25.53 -21.45
CA SER A 748 -22.84 26.87 -21.73
C SER A 748 -21.53 27.21 -21.00
N SER A 749 -20.96 26.29 -20.22
CA SER A 749 -19.86 26.60 -19.28
C SER A 749 -18.74 25.59 -19.23
N THR A 750 -18.97 24.36 -19.69
CA THR A 750 -17.96 23.30 -19.70
C THR A 750 -16.89 23.67 -20.72
N ASP A 751 -15.64 23.69 -20.26
CA ASP A 751 -14.43 23.96 -21.01
C ASP A 751 -13.44 22.85 -20.65
N SER A 752 -13.36 21.84 -21.52
CA SER A 752 -12.66 20.59 -21.27
C SER A 752 -11.14 20.77 -21.26
N ASP A 753 -10.58 21.56 -22.17
CA ASP A 753 -9.12 21.74 -22.30
C ASP A 753 -8.59 23.00 -21.60
N GLY A 754 -9.47 23.78 -20.98
CA GLY A 754 -9.12 24.87 -20.08
C GLY A 754 -8.62 26.12 -20.78
N ASP A 755 -9.02 26.33 -22.04
CA ASP A 755 -8.51 27.41 -22.88
C ASP A 755 -9.36 28.69 -22.83
N LEU A 756 -10.43 28.65 -22.02
CA LEU A 756 -11.42 29.69 -21.76
C LEU A 756 -12.49 29.85 -22.84
N MET A 757 -12.56 28.94 -23.82
CA MET A 757 -13.66 28.81 -24.76
C MET A 757 -14.52 27.60 -24.37
N PRO A 758 -15.84 27.73 -24.20
CA PRO A 758 -16.68 26.59 -23.85
C PRO A 758 -16.81 25.56 -24.98
N ASP A 759 -16.85 24.27 -24.63
CA ASP A 759 -16.99 23.13 -25.57
C ASP A 759 -18.14 23.33 -26.57
N ILE A 760 -19.24 23.98 -26.15
CA ILE A 760 -20.41 24.21 -27.02
C ILE A 760 -20.10 25.17 -28.16
N TRP A 761 -19.36 26.24 -27.87
CA TRP A 761 -18.99 27.28 -28.83
C TRP A 761 -17.94 26.73 -29.80
N GLU A 762 -16.95 26.02 -29.28
CA GLU A 762 -15.94 25.37 -30.12
C GLU A 762 -16.55 24.35 -31.10
N VAL A 763 -17.49 23.53 -30.64
CA VAL A 763 -18.20 22.57 -31.51
C VAL A 763 -19.05 23.27 -32.57
N GLU A 764 -19.63 24.43 -32.26
CA GLU A 764 -20.43 25.22 -33.21
C GLU A 764 -19.57 25.72 -34.37
N TYR A 765 -18.35 26.18 -34.10
CA TYR A 765 -17.42 26.71 -35.09
C TYR A 765 -16.39 25.69 -35.61
N GLY A 766 -16.45 24.44 -35.16
CA GLY A 766 -15.55 23.37 -35.61
C GLY A 766 -14.12 23.46 -35.07
N LEU A 767 -13.94 24.17 -33.95
CA LEU A 767 -12.72 24.19 -33.14
C LEU A 767 -12.60 22.92 -32.28
N ASN A 768 -11.46 22.74 -31.62
CA ASN A 768 -11.13 21.52 -30.90
C ASN A 768 -11.28 21.63 -29.39
N ARG A 769 -12.51 21.34 -28.93
CA ARG A 769 -12.91 21.18 -27.52
C ARG A 769 -12.16 20.19 -26.63
N HIS A 770 -11.07 19.59 -27.10
CA HIS A 770 -10.32 18.60 -26.34
C HIS A 770 -8.83 18.97 -26.23
N SER A 771 -8.34 19.96 -26.98
CA SER A 771 -6.93 20.35 -26.93
C SER A 771 -6.70 21.73 -27.51
N ALA A 772 -6.42 22.67 -26.60
CA ALA A 772 -5.91 24.00 -26.88
C ALA A 772 -4.57 24.00 -27.64
N ALA A 773 -3.81 22.92 -27.61
CA ALA A 773 -2.49 22.85 -28.22
C ALA A 773 -2.56 22.64 -29.74
N ILE A 774 -1.88 23.51 -30.50
CA ILE A 774 -1.74 23.36 -31.96
C ILE A 774 -0.40 22.70 -32.29
N LEU A 775 -0.47 21.44 -32.73
CA LEU A 775 0.71 20.62 -33.02
C LEU A 775 1.70 21.30 -33.97
N GLY A 776 2.98 21.26 -33.59
CA GLY A 776 4.07 21.83 -34.37
C GLY A 776 4.23 23.35 -34.24
N THR A 777 3.43 24.00 -33.40
CA THR A 777 3.53 25.44 -33.13
C THR A 777 3.72 25.73 -31.64
N ALA A 778 4.02 26.98 -31.30
CA ALA A 778 3.98 27.48 -29.93
C ALA A 778 2.68 28.26 -29.65
N LEU A 779 1.73 28.22 -30.60
CA LEU A 779 0.43 28.88 -30.50
C LEU A 779 -0.57 27.90 -29.88
N SER A 780 -1.63 28.48 -29.35
CA SER A 780 -2.77 27.77 -28.80
C SER A 780 -4.05 28.16 -29.56
N GLU A 781 -5.05 27.29 -29.59
CA GLU A 781 -6.23 27.44 -30.46
C GLU A 781 -6.96 28.77 -30.22
N GLN A 782 -7.12 29.16 -28.96
CA GLN A 782 -7.73 30.42 -28.58
C GLN A 782 -6.95 31.69 -29.00
N SER A 783 -5.69 31.53 -29.45
CA SER A 783 -4.84 32.63 -29.97
C SER A 783 -4.77 32.70 -31.49
N LEU A 784 -5.51 31.84 -32.19
CA LEU A 784 -5.62 31.85 -33.64
C LEU A 784 -6.68 32.87 -34.09
N ASP A 785 -6.45 33.40 -35.28
CA ASP A 785 -7.30 34.35 -36.02
C ASP A 785 -7.51 33.70 -37.41
N PRO A 786 -8.53 32.82 -37.56
CA PRO A 786 -8.70 32.00 -38.76
C PRO A 786 -9.17 32.76 -40.00
N ASP A 787 -9.84 33.89 -39.83
CA ASP A 787 -10.43 34.74 -40.87
C ASP A 787 -9.59 36.00 -41.19
N ASP A 788 -8.47 36.19 -40.48
CA ASP A 788 -7.47 37.25 -40.66
C ASP A 788 -8.05 38.67 -40.47
N ASP A 789 -9.02 38.82 -39.56
CA ASP A 789 -9.71 40.07 -39.28
C ASP A 789 -8.98 40.92 -38.20
N GLY A 790 -8.09 40.29 -37.44
CA GLY A 790 -7.30 40.89 -36.37
C GLY A 790 -7.77 40.58 -34.94
N ILE A 791 -8.78 39.72 -34.77
CA ILE A 791 -9.30 39.23 -33.50
C ILE A 791 -8.98 37.73 -33.35
N ASP A 792 -8.56 37.32 -32.15
CA ASP A 792 -8.35 35.89 -31.87
C ASP A 792 -9.65 35.20 -31.44
N ASN A 793 -9.71 33.88 -31.59
CA ASN A 793 -10.87 33.05 -31.23
C ASN A 793 -11.39 33.34 -29.80
N LEU A 794 -10.49 33.55 -28.83
CA LEU A 794 -10.92 33.86 -27.46
C LEU A 794 -11.66 35.20 -27.40
N ARG A 795 -11.15 36.20 -28.11
CA ARG A 795 -11.73 37.53 -28.13
C ARG A 795 -13.05 37.54 -28.90
N GLU A 796 -13.15 36.80 -29.99
CA GLU A 796 -14.40 36.53 -30.72
C GLU A 796 -15.47 35.97 -29.78
N PHE A 797 -15.17 34.91 -29.05
CA PHE A 797 -16.09 34.34 -28.05
C PHE A 797 -16.53 35.38 -26.99
N GLN A 798 -15.60 36.17 -26.45
CA GLN A 798 -15.90 37.18 -25.44
C GLN A 798 -16.80 38.32 -25.97
N LEU A 799 -16.75 38.54 -27.28
CA LEU A 799 -17.49 39.57 -27.99
C LEU A 799 -18.80 39.03 -28.58
N GLY A 800 -18.96 37.71 -28.70
CA GLY A 800 -20.11 37.07 -29.29
C GLY A 800 -20.06 37.02 -30.81
N GLY A 801 -18.86 37.10 -31.39
CA GLY A 801 -18.62 37.04 -32.83
C GLY A 801 -18.45 35.61 -33.37
N ASP A 802 -18.26 35.49 -34.68
CA ASP A 802 -18.00 34.26 -35.43
C ASP A 802 -16.51 34.21 -35.83
N PRO A 803 -15.70 33.27 -35.27
CA PRO A 803 -14.26 33.18 -35.53
C PRO A 803 -13.90 32.76 -36.97
N LEU A 804 -14.90 32.56 -37.84
CA LEU A 804 -14.73 32.19 -39.24
C LEU A 804 -15.32 33.25 -40.19
N ASP A 805 -15.81 34.38 -39.67
CA ASP A 805 -16.44 35.44 -40.46
C ASP A 805 -15.88 36.82 -40.07
N PRO A 806 -15.12 37.50 -40.95
CA PRO A 806 -14.42 38.74 -40.59
C PRO A 806 -15.34 39.98 -40.40
N ASP A 807 -16.66 39.80 -40.42
CA ASP A 807 -17.72 40.81 -40.30
C ASP A 807 -19.01 40.11 -39.82
N THR A 808 -19.07 39.75 -38.53
CA THR A 808 -20.11 38.86 -37.97
C THR A 808 -21.53 39.37 -38.17
N ASP A 809 -21.74 40.70 -38.12
CA ASP A 809 -23.07 41.29 -38.17
C ASP A 809 -23.48 41.80 -39.56
N ASP A 810 -22.64 41.55 -40.58
CA ASP A 810 -22.80 41.91 -41.99
C ASP A 810 -23.03 43.43 -42.20
N ASP A 811 -22.52 44.27 -41.31
CA ASP A 811 -22.72 45.72 -41.37
C ASP A 811 -21.65 46.45 -42.19
N CYS A 812 -20.66 45.72 -42.71
CA CYS A 812 -19.50 46.19 -43.48
C CYS A 812 -18.40 46.87 -42.65
N ILE A 813 -18.43 46.79 -41.31
CA ILE A 813 -17.33 47.12 -40.40
C ILE A 813 -16.70 45.79 -39.96
N PRO A 814 -15.43 45.50 -40.31
CA PRO A 814 -14.79 44.27 -39.88
C PRO A 814 -14.75 44.16 -38.36
N ASP A 815 -14.87 42.93 -37.85
CA ASP A 815 -14.88 42.58 -36.42
C ASP A 815 -13.68 43.22 -35.69
N GLY A 816 -12.47 43.13 -36.25
CA GLY A 816 -11.25 43.79 -35.74
C GLY A 816 -11.31 45.32 -35.56
N GLU A 817 -12.23 46.02 -36.23
CA GLU A 817 -12.44 47.47 -36.10
C GLU A 817 -13.60 47.85 -35.15
N GLU A 818 -14.44 46.88 -34.82
CA GLU A 818 -15.70 47.09 -34.12
C GLU A 818 -15.55 47.57 -32.68
N GLU A 819 -14.57 47.06 -31.94
CA GLU A 819 -14.31 47.55 -30.58
C GLU A 819 -14.01 49.06 -30.57
N GLY A 820 -13.29 49.53 -31.58
CA GLY A 820 -13.00 50.94 -31.80
C GLY A 820 -14.26 51.71 -32.18
N PHE A 821 -15.11 51.11 -33.01
CA PHE A 821 -16.40 51.65 -33.39
C PHE A 821 -17.34 51.82 -32.19
N ALA A 822 -17.56 50.77 -31.39
CA ALA A 822 -18.38 50.78 -30.18
C ALA A 822 -17.97 51.88 -29.20
N GLN A 823 -16.66 52.10 -29.01
CA GLN A 823 -16.13 53.20 -28.19
C GLN A 823 -16.50 54.58 -28.75
N SER A 824 -16.53 54.72 -30.08
CA SER A 824 -16.86 55.98 -30.76
C SER A 824 -18.33 56.38 -30.56
N VAL A 825 -19.22 55.39 -30.47
CA VAL A 825 -20.67 55.58 -30.25
C VAL A 825 -21.10 55.40 -28.78
N LEU A 826 -20.13 55.16 -27.87
CA LEU A 826 -20.33 54.95 -26.43
C LEU A 826 -21.23 53.75 -26.10
N ARG A 827 -21.06 52.65 -26.84
CA ARG A 827 -21.77 51.39 -26.67
C ARG A 827 -20.81 50.26 -26.28
N SER A 828 -21.37 49.09 -25.98
CA SER A 828 -20.60 47.90 -25.60
C SER A 828 -20.00 47.26 -26.85
N PRO A 829 -18.74 46.81 -26.84
CA PRO A 829 -18.16 46.04 -27.95
C PRO A 829 -18.99 44.81 -28.34
N THR A 830 -19.53 44.06 -27.37
CA THR A 830 -20.45 42.93 -27.67
C THR A 830 -21.69 43.33 -28.50
N LEU A 831 -22.12 44.60 -28.38
CA LEU A 831 -23.30 45.06 -29.12
C LEU A 831 -22.94 45.47 -30.55
N SER A 832 -21.71 45.92 -30.80
CA SER A 832 -21.28 46.10 -32.18
C SER A 832 -21.21 44.74 -32.87
N MET A 833 -20.62 43.75 -32.20
CA MET A 833 -20.27 42.45 -32.80
C MET A 833 -21.45 41.60 -33.22
N THR A 834 -22.67 42.04 -32.89
CA THR A 834 -23.89 41.27 -33.10
C THR A 834 -25.05 42.12 -33.62
N SER A 835 -24.83 43.39 -33.96
CA SER A 835 -25.95 44.28 -34.33
C SER A 835 -25.53 45.44 -35.23
N ALA A 836 -25.95 45.34 -36.50
CA ALA A 836 -25.76 46.35 -37.54
C ALA A 836 -26.39 47.76 -37.30
N ASP A 837 -26.99 48.04 -36.14
CA ASP A 837 -27.50 49.37 -35.70
C ASP A 837 -27.28 49.52 -34.18
N VAL A 838 -26.02 49.63 -33.80
CA VAL A 838 -25.47 49.66 -32.42
C VAL A 838 -26.00 50.85 -31.62
N ASP A 839 -26.24 51.99 -32.28
CA ASP A 839 -26.78 53.18 -31.62
C ASP A 839 -28.32 53.23 -31.55
N GLU A 840 -28.98 52.26 -32.20
CA GLU A 840 -30.45 52.05 -32.30
C GLU A 840 -31.18 53.26 -32.89
N ASN A 841 -30.55 53.98 -33.83
CA ASN A 841 -31.14 55.17 -34.44
C ASN A 841 -32.00 54.85 -35.67
N GLY A 842 -31.99 53.60 -36.13
CA GLY A 842 -32.75 53.09 -37.28
C GLY A 842 -32.05 53.27 -38.63
N ILE A 843 -30.75 53.53 -38.62
CA ILE A 843 -29.87 53.56 -39.80
C ILE A 843 -28.76 52.55 -39.54
N PRO A 844 -28.52 51.57 -40.43
CA PRO A 844 -27.42 50.65 -40.26
C PRO A 844 -26.07 51.37 -40.14
N ASP A 845 -25.18 50.86 -39.30
CA ASP A 845 -23.91 51.51 -39.00
C ASP A 845 -23.00 51.60 -40.24
N GLY A 846 -22.95 50.56 -41.08
CA GLY A 846 -22.34 50.62 -42.41
C GLY A 846 -22.86 51.75 -43.32
N GLU A 847 -24.18 52.04 -43.28
CA GLU A 847 -24.78 53.15 -44.02
C GLU A 847 -24.41 54.52 -43.40
N GLN A 848 -24.30 54.59 -42.08
CA GLN A 848 -23.96 55.80 -41.35
C GLN A 848 -22.49 56.19 -41.51
N TRP A 849 -21.59 55.20 -41.62
CA TRP A 849 -20.14 55.38 -41.55
C TRP A 849 -19.39 55.16 -42.87
N GLY A 850 -20.10 54.72 -43.91
CA GLY A 850 -19.68 54.93 -45.30
C GLY A 850 -18.99 53.74 -45.95
N CYS A 851 -19.55 52.55 -45.81
CA CYS A 851 -19.15 51.39 -46.59
C CYS A 851 -19.58 51.60 -48.06
N GLU A 852 -18.62 51.97 -48.91
CA GLU A 852 -18.87 52.05 -50.36
C GLU A 852 -19.00 50.63 -50.91
N GLU A 853 -20.22 50.21 -51.27
CA GLU A 853 -20.44 49.02 -52.11
C GLU A 853 -19.55 49.10 -53.36
N ILE A 854 -18.55 48.22 -53.46
CA ILE A 854 -17.86 48.01 -54.73
C ILE A 854 -18.81 47.16 -55.59
N GLU A 855 -19.55 47.81 -56.50
CA GLU A 855 -20.18 47.12 -57.63
C GLU A 855 -19.10 46.32 -58.40
N ILE A 856 -19.12 45.00 -58.26
CA ILE A 856 -18.35 44.10 -59.14
C ILE A 856 -19.04 44.11 -60.51
N ASP A 857 -18.47 44.86 -61.45
CA ASP A 857 -18.86 44.85 -62.86
C ASP A 857 -18.49 43.49 -63.47
N ASP A 858 -19.50 42.72 -63.90
CA ASP A 858 -19.40 41.39 -64.52
C ASP A 858 -18.56 41.44 -65.82
N PRO A 859 -17.37 40.80 -65.89
CA PRO A 859 -16.56 40.78 -67.09
C PRO A 859 -16.95 39.60 -67.99
N ASN A 860 -18.20 39.56 -68.46
CA ASN A 860 -18.63 38.61 -69.49
C ASN A 860 -19.46 39.30 -70.58
N GLU A 861 -18.88 40.29 -71.26
CA GLU A 861 -19.24 40.57 -72.66
C GLU A 861 -17.98 40.78 -73.54
N ASP A 862 -17.88 39.90 -74.55
CA ASP A 862 -17.19 40.05 -75.84
C ASP A 862 -15.66 39.87 -75.96
N ASN A 863 -15.25 38.60 -76.04
CA ASN A 863 -14.67 37.94 -77.24
C ASN A 863 -13.71 38.76 -78.15
N GLU A 864 -12.41 38.44 -78.13
CA GLU A 864 -11.63 38.06 -79.34
C GLU A 864 -10.21 37.56 -79.02
N THR A 865 -10.00 36.26 -79.30
CA THR A 865 -8.79 35.59 -79.85
C THR A 865 -7.39 36.20 -79.67
N THR A 866 -6.46 35.48 -79.03
CA THR A 866 -5.30 34.84 -79.72
C THR A 866 -4.61 33.76 -78.86
N GLU A 867 -4.10 32.74 -79.55
CA GLU A 867 -3.56 31.46 -79.07
C GLU A 867 -2.02 31.51 -78.80
N PRO A 868 -1.31 30.43 -78.40
CA PRO A 868 -0.49 30.32 -77.18
C PRO A 868 1.03 30.16 -77.45
N GLU A 869 1.86 29.98 -76.39
CA GLU A 869 2.97 28.99 -76.25
C GLU A 869 3.95 29.36 -75.10
N PRO A 870 4.75 28.39 -74.57
CA PRO A 870 5.01 28.16 -73.14
C PRO A 870 6.48 28.42 -72.72
N GLU A 871 6.78 28.32 -71.41
CA GLU A 871 8.10 27.97 -70.83
C GLU A 871 7.86 27.73 -69.31
N GLU A 872 7.85 26.48 -68.86
CA GLU A 872 8.95 25.71 -68.23
C GLU A 872 9.00 25.86 -66.69
N GLU A 873 9.27 24.71 -66.05
CA GLU A 873 9.14 24.32 -64.64
C GLU A 873 10.08 25.09 -63.69
N GLU A 874 9.73 25.15 -62.40
CA GLU A 874 10.57 24.64 -61.28
C GLU A 874 9.81 24.74 -59.93
N GLU A 875 9.85 23.64 -59.17
CA GLU A 875 9.45 23.53 -57.76
C GLU A 875 10.56 24.08 -56.84
N GLU A 876 10.21 24.82 -55.78
CA GLU A 876 10.55 24.53 -54.36
C GLU A 876 10.24 25.72 -53.43
N ASP A 877 9.59 25.37 -52.32
CA ASP A 877 9.60 25.89 -50.95
C ASP A 877 9.98 27.34 -50.60
N GLY A 878 9.10 27.91 -49.75
CA GLY A 878 9.46 28.51 -48.46
C GLY A 878 10.12 29.88 -48.48
N PHE A 879 9.42 30.89 -47.95
CA PHE A 879 9.89 31.95 -47.04
C PHE A 879 8.88 33.12 -47.08
N ILE A 880 8.08 33.27 -46.03
CA ILE A 880 7.31 34.51 -45.82
C ILE A 880 8.28 35.59 -45.32
N ASN A 881 8.24 36.73 -46.00
CA ASN A 881 9.10 37.88 -45.76
C ASN A 881 8.77 38.58 -44.44
N ILE A 882 9.78 38.69 -43.57
CA ILE A 882 9.82 39.66 -42.48
C ILE A 882 9.85 41.08 -43.07
N ARG A 883 9.01 41.99 -42.59
CA ARG A 883 9.29 43.42 -42.67
C ARG A 883 9.10 44.14 -41.34
N GLU A 884 10.13 44.95 -41.07
CA GLU A 884 10.50 45.63 -39.84
C GLU A 884 9.72 46.93 -39.56
N ASP A 885 9.73 47.26 -38.26
CA ASP A 885 9.93 48.58 -37.64
C ASP A 885 8.70 49.29 -37.04
N ALA A 886 8.38 48.92 -35.79
CA ALA A 886 7.28 49.43 -34.98
C ALA A 886 7.56 50.76 -34.24
N MET A 887 8.72 51.42 -34.43
CA MET A 887 9.11 52.57 -33.60
C MET A 887 8.85 53.98 -34.19
N SER A 888 8.08 54.11 -35.28
CA SER A 888 7.88 55.42 -35.93
C SER A 888 6.67 56.25 -35.45
N ARG A 889 5.93 55.82 -34.42
CA ARG A 889 4.71 56.52 -33.95
C ARG A 889 4.97 57.46 -32.75
N PRO A 890 4.41 58.69 -32.70
CA PRO A 890 4.72 59.69 -31.65
C PRO A 890 4.26 59.35 -30.22
N GLY A 891 3.62 58.19 -30.01
CA GLY A 891 3.28 57.64 -28.68
C GLY A 891 4.20 56.49 -28.24
N ALA A 892 4.98 55.89 -29.15
CA ALA A 892 5.83 54.75 -28.86
C ALA A 892 7.01 55.13 -27.95
N ASP A 893 7.61 56.32 -28.10
CA ASP A 893 8.68 56.78 -27.21
C ASP A 893 8.19 57.07 -25.77
N PHE A 894 6.93 57.48 -25.61
CA PHE A 894 6.32 57.72 -24.30
C PHE A 894 5.94 56.39 -23.62
N LEU A 895 5.38 55.44 -24.38
CA LEU A 895 5.09 54.09 -23.92
C LEU A 895 6.35 53.27 -23.67
N PHE A 896 7.41 53.41 -24.48
CA PHE A 896 8.72 52.80 -24.25
C PHE A 896 9.44 53.45 -23.07
N GLY A 897 9.27 54.76 -22.86
CA GLY A 897 9.73 55.44 -21.65
C GLY A 897 9.01 54.97 -20.39
N LEU A 898 7.70 54.72 -20.46
CA LEU A 898 6.91 54.11 -19.40
C LEU A 898 7.20 52.63 -19.20
N MET A 899 7.49 51.88 -20.26
CA MET A 899 7.95 50.47 -20.21
C MET A 899 9.37 50.37 -19.65
N ALA A 900 10.26 51.31 -19.96
CA ALA A 900 11.59 51.34 -19.37
C ALA A 900 11.55 51.74 -17.89
N LEU A 901 10.66 52.66 -17.51
CA LEU A 901 10.39 53.00 -16.12
C LEU A 901 9.69 51.86 -15.37
N SER A 902 8.71 51.19 -15.98
CA SER A 902 8.03 50.03 -15.39
C SER A 902 8.98 48.84 -15.33
N ALA A 903 9.85 48.63 -16.32
CA ALA A 903 10.91 47.63 -16.30
C ALA A 903 11.94 47.95 -15.24
N ILE A 904 12.31 49.21 -14.98
CA ILE A 904 13.17 49.59 -13.85
C ILE A 904 12.46 49.36 -12.51
N PHE A 905 11.15 49.66 -12.41
CA PHE A 905 10.35 49.35 -11.22
C PHE A 905 10.09 47.84 -11.05
N LEU A 906 10.03 47.05 -12.13
CA LEU A 906 9.96 45.58 -12.15
C LEU A 906 11.32 44.94 -11.92
N LEU A 907 12.43 45.62 -12.26
CA LEU A 907 13.78 45.19 -11.90
C LEU A 907 14.07 45.54 -10.44
N VAL A 908 13.56 46.65 -9.91
CA VAL A 908 13.68 47.00 -8.49
C VAL A 908 12.73 46.18 -7.64
N ALA A 909 11.47 46.00 -8.07
CA ALA A 909 10.52 45.07 -7.45
C ALA A 909 11.06 43.65 -7.57
N GLY A 910 11.48 43.24 -8.77
CA GLY A 910 12.13 41.95 -9.05
C GLY A 910 13.43 41.73 -8.29
N ILE A 911 14.27 42.74 -8.00
CA ILE A 911 15.44 42.60 -7.11
C ILE A 911 15.02 42.50 -5.63
N THR A 912 13.83 43.01 -5.25
CA THR A 912 13.27 42.81 -3.90
C THR A 912 12.46 41.51 -3.77
N THR A 913 11.91 40.96 -4.86
CA THR A 913 11.18 39.67 -4.89
C THR A 913 12.11 38.49 -5.23
N PHE A 914 13.16 38.70 -6.04
CA PHE A 914 14.31 37.80 -6.18
C PHE A 914 15.35 38.10 -5.12
N ARG A 915 15.01 37.73 -3.90
CA ARG A 915 15.94 37.09 -2.96
C ARG A 915 15.15 36.43 -1.84
N LYS A 916 14.08 35.71 -2.20
CA LYS A 916 13.79 34.48 -1.43
C LYS A 916 14.99 33.57 -1.70
N PRO A 917 15.79 33.24 -0.69
CA PRO A 917 16.85 32.27 -0.89
C PRO A 917 16.23 30.94 -1.33
N ARG A 918 16.90 30.18 -2.21
CA ARG A 918 16.46 28.81 -2.56
C ARG A 918 16.20 28.04 -1.27
N SER A 919 14.94 27.70 -1.02
CA SER A 919 14.49 26.92 0.15
C SER A 919 14.31 25.44 -0.17
N SER A 920 14.36 25.07 -1.45
CA SER A 920 14.15 23.71 -1.96
C SER A 920 15.11 23.40 -3.11
N THR A 921 15.35 22.11 -3.32
CA THR A 921 16.01 21.50 -4.49
C THR A 921 14.95 21.14 -5.54
N GLU A 922 15.36 20.93 -6.79
CA GLU A 922 14.44 20.53 -7.89
C GLU A 922 14.05 19.04 -7.84
N GLU A 923 14.73 18.20 -7.03
CA GLU A 923 14.38 16.79 -6.75
C GLU A 923 14.66 16.42 -5.28
N ILE A 924 14.00 15.36 -4.79
CA ILE A 924 13.97 14.90 -3.40
C ILE A 924 15.27 14.16 -3.04
N LEU A 925 16.02 14.70 -2.07
CA LEU A 925 17.00 13.90 -1.33
C LEU A 925 16.27 13.16 -0.19
N VAL A 926 16.74 11.99 0.24
CA VAL A 926 16.18 11.32 1.43
C VAL A 926 17.35 10.83 2.27
N ASP A 927 17.38 11.26 3.53
CA ASP A 927 18.34 10.78 4.53
C ASP A 927 17.85 9.45 5.15
N ASP A 928 18.77 8.63 5.68
CA ASP A 928 18.55 7.31 6.29
C ASP A 928 17.52 7.26 7.45
N SER A 929 17.06 8.41 7.94
CA SER A 929 15.96 8.58 8.90
C SER A 929 14.59 8.81 8.26
N GLY A 930 14.51 8.79 6.92
CA GLY A 930 13.27 9.03 6.15
C GLY A 930 12.95 10.52 5.94
N TYR A 931 13.90 11.42 6.21
CA TYR A 931 13.70 12.86 6.06
C TYR A 931 13.67 13.28 4.57
N ARG A 932 12.56 13.86 4.13
CA ARG A 932 12.36 14.41 2.77
C ARG A 932 12.60 15.93 2.75
N PHE A 933 13.46 16.41 1.85
CA PHE A 933 13.92 17.82 1.83
C PHE A 933 12.92 18.84 1.25
N ASP A 934 11.77 18.40 0.75
CA ASP A 934 10.72 19.22 0.14
C ASP A 934 9.46 19.39 1.00
N ASN A 935 9.39 18.75 2.18
CA ASN A 935 8.23 18.87 3.06
C ASN A 935 8.12 20.30 3.63
N ALA A 936 7.15 21.07 3.13
CA ALA A 936 6.90 22.46 3.50
C ALA A 936 6.60 22.68 5.00
N GLY A 937 6.34 21.60 5.76
CA GLY A 937 6.08 21.62 7.20
C GLY A 937 7.24 21.24 8.12
N SER A 938 8.40 20.80 7.62
CA SER A 938 9.52 20.37 8.46
C SER A 938 10.54 21.50 8.72
N GLU A 939 11.00 21.66 9.96
CA GLU A 939 11.85 22.79 10.39
C GLU A 939 13.33 22.72 9.90
N LEU A 940 13.68 21.89 8.90
CA LEU A 940 15.07 21.46 8.62
C LEU A 940 15.52 21.67 7.14
N ALA A 941 15.61 22.90 6.64
CA ALA A 941 16.22 23.15 5.31
C ALA A 941 17.77 23.22 5.36
N ILE A 942 18.46 22.63 4.37
CA ILE A 942 19.93 22.72 4.17
C ILE A 942 20.32 24.18 3.94
N LEU A 943 21.33 24.77 4.60
CA LEU A 943 21.84 26.12 4.28
C LEU A 943 22.86 26.10 3.13
N LYS A 944 23.00 27.20 2.39
CA LYS A 944 24.04 27.32 1.36
C LYS A 944 25.43 27.14 1.96
N GLY A 945 26.24 26.29 1.36
CA GLY A 945 27.57 25.87 1.83
C GLY A 945 27.58 24.59 2.67
N THR A 946 26.44 23.93 2.86
CA THR A 946 26.39 22.59 3.45
C THR A 946 27.02 21.60 2.47
N SER A 947 27.96 20.80 2.95
CA SER A 947 28.72 19.82 2.16
C SER A 947 28.85 18.51 2.95
N PHE A 948 29.13 17.39 2.27
CA PHE A 948 29.36 16.10 2.94
C PHE A 948 30.76 16.04 3.57
N ASP A 949 31.72 16.79 3.00
CA ASP A 949 33.05 17.03 3.53
C ASP A 949 33.66 18.35 3.00
N GLU A 950 34.82 18.76 3.53
CA GLU A 950 35.54 20.01 3.17
C GLU A 950 35.89 20.15 1.66
N GLY A 951 35.80 19.06 0.88
CA GLY A 951 36.15 19.03 -0.55
C GLY A 951 34.95 18.93 -1.51
N SER A 952 33.76 18.60 -1.00
CA SER A 952 32.54 18.40 -1.81
C SER A 952 31.83 19.70 -2.22
N GLU A 953 31.12 19.67 -3.36
CA GLU A 953 30.25 20.78 -3.81
C GLU A 953 29.03 20.93 -2.88
N ASP A 954 28.35 22.09 -2.94
CA ASP A 954 27.16 22.40 -2.12
C ASP A 954 26.07 21.35 -2.37
N VAL A 955 25.53 20.76 -1.30
CA VAL A 955 24.52 19.70 -1.38
C VAL A 955 23.27 20.16 -2.14
N ARG A 956 22.97 21.46 -2.15
CA ARG A 956 21.84 22.02 -2.92
C ARG A 956 22.04 22.00 -4.44
N ALA A 957 23.23 21.68 -4.92
CA ALA A 957 23.53 21.54 -6.35
C ALA A 957 23.39 20.10 -6.87
N LEU A 958 23.14 19.14 -5.98
CA LEU A 958 22.99 17.72 -6.33
C LEU A 958 21.52 17.40 -6.60
N THR A 959 21.27 16.65 -7.68
CA THR A 959 19.92 16.25 -8.10
C THR A 959 19.54 14.84 -7.64
N LYS A 960 20.51 13.99 -7.25
CA LYS A 960 20.27 12.62 -6.75
C LYS A 960 21.27 12.25 -5.65
N GLY A 961 20.84 11.49 -4.63
CA GLY A 961 21.73 10.98 -3.57
C GLY A 961 21.03 10.12 -2.50
N LYS A 962 21.69 9.04 -2.09
CA LYS A 962 21.43 8.17 -0.93
C LYS A 962 22.76 8.03 -0.17
N ASP A 963 22.77 7.87 1.16
CA ASP A 963 24.01 7.49 1.86
C ASP A 963 24.41 6.09 1.40
N ASP A 964 25.37 6.02 0.48
CA ASP A 964 25.91 4.78 -0.07
C ASP A 964 27.15 4.30 0.71
N GLY A 965 27.44 4.94 1.85
CA GLY A 965 28.63 4.68 2.66
C GLY A 965 29.94 5.19 2.05
N SER A 966 29.90 5.92 0.91
CA SER A 966 31.08 6.50 0.26
C SER A 966 31.27 8.00 0.50
N HIS A 967 30.18 8.73 0.79
CA HIS A 967 30.17 10.15 1.15
C HIS A 967 29.58 10.29 2.57
N GLY A 968 30.38 10.72 3.54
CA GLY A 968 30.01 10.67 4.95
C GLY A 968 28.85 11.60 5.35
N LYS A 969 28.24 11.32 6.52
CA LYS A 969 27.18 12.08 7.20
C LYS A 969 27.21 13.61 6.94
N ILE A 970 26.06 14.17 6.57
CA ILE A 970 25.85 15.61 6.31
C ILE A 970 26.41 16.47 7.46
N VAL A 971 27.31 17.41 7.14
CA VAL A 971 27.82 18.41 8.10
C VAL A 971 26.89 19.62 8.07
N LEU A 972 25.88 19.60 8.95
CA LEU A 972 24.93 20.70 9.08
C LEU A 972 25.55 21.88 9.86
N ASP A 973 26.27 22.77 9.19
CA ASP A 973 26.83 23.96 9.85
C ASP A 973 25.76 24.97 10.36
N GLY A 974 24.50 24.78 9.96
CA GLY A 974 23.41 25.74 10.10
C GLY A 974 22.55 25.70 11.35
N PHE A 975 22.64 24.69 12.21
CA PHE A 975 21.66 24.48 13.29
C PHE A 975 22.17 24.83 14.70
N GLY A 976 23.32 25.48 14.80
CA GLY A 976 23.88 25.95 16.07
C GLY A 976 23.33 27.30 16.59
N PHE A 977 22.45 27.97 15.83
CA PHE A 977 21.94 29.31 16.16
C PHE A 977 20.70 29.28 17.06
N ASN A 978 20.66 30.19 18.03
CA ASN A 978 19.52 30.45 18.90
C ASN A 978 18.34 30.99 18.07
N ARG A 979 17.31 30.15 17.95
CA ARG A 979 16.10 30.41 17.17
C ARG A 979 15.23 31.53 17.74
N GLU A 980 15.44 31.94 18.99
CA GLU A 980 14.76 33.12 19.55
C GLU A 980 15.34 34.45 19.03
N MET A 981 16.56 34.45 18.50
CA MET A 981 17.28 35.67 18.07
C MET A 981 17.38 35.86 16.57
N THR A 982 17.39 34.77 15.78
CA THR A 982 17.48 34.83 14.32
C THR A 982 16.61 33.75 13.68
N THR A 983 15.99 34.08 12.56
CA THR A 983 15.22 33.10 11.79
C THR A 983 16.11 32.41 10.76
N ARG A 984 15.69 31.22 10.32
CA ARG A 984 16.35 30.45 9.26
C ARG A 984 16.59 31.30 8.00
N ASP A 985 15.54 31.98 7.55
CA ASP A 985 15.57 32.76 6.31
C ASP A 985 16.50 33.97 6.42
N GLU A 986 16.65 34.53 7.63
CA GLU A 986 17.59 35.60 7.89
C GLU A 986 19.05 35.13 7.84
N VAL A 987 19.37 33.97 8.41
CA VAL A 987 20.72 33.36 8.32
C VAL A 987 21.05 33.04 6.85
N GLN A 988 20.11 32.45 6.13
CA GLN A 988 20.28 32.11 4.73
C GLN A 988 20.44 33.37 3.85
N TRP A 989 19.66 34.41 4.11
CA TRP A 989 19.79 35.70 3.42
C TRP A 989 21.17 36.34 3.65
N ARG A 990 21.69 36.25 4.88
CA ARG A 990 23.04 36.74 5.22
C ARG A 990 24.15 35.98 4.50
N LEU A 991 24.04 34.66 4.40
CA LEU A 991 24.95 33.83 3.60
C LEU A 991 24.89 34.19 2.11
N ASP A 992 23.69 34.36 1.56
CA ASP A 992 23.50 34.78 0.17
C ASP A 992 23.97 36.21 -0.11
N SER A 993 24.07 37.04 0.93
CA SER A 993 24.69 38.37 0.87
C SER A 993 26.22 38.34 0.92
N GLY A 994 26.82 37.17 1.14
CA GLY A 994 28.28 36.95 1.12
C GLY A 994 28.96 36.98 2.49
N GLN A 995 28.21 36.98 3.60
CA GLN A 995 28.78 36.82 4.94
C GLN A 995 29.17 35.35 5.20
N SER A 996 30.23 35.10 5.97
CA SER A 996 30.57 33.73 6.40
C SER A 996 29.82 33.32 7.67
N MET A 997 29.67 32.01 7.90
CA MET A 997 29.00 31.47 9.09
C MET A 997 29.60 32.00 10.40
N ASP A 998 30.94 32.10 10.49
CA ASP A 998 31.63 32.68 11.64
C ASP A 998 31.31 34.17 11.86
N GLN A 999 31.12 34.94 10.79
CA GLN A 999 30.72 36.34 10.89
C GLN A 999 29.29 36.46 11.42
N ILE A 1000 28.39 35.59 10.96
CA ILE A 1000 26.99 35.57 11.40
C ILE A 1000 26.89 35.18 12.88
N ARG A 1001 27.62 34.14 13.33
CA ARG A 1001 27.67 33.74 14.77
C ARG A 1001 28.19 34.86 15.66
N LYS A 1002 29.25 35.54 15.22
CA LYS A 1002 29.83 36.68 15.94
C LYS A 1002 28.89 37.89 16.05
N GLU A 1003 28.14 38.18 14.99
CA GLU A 1003 27.19 39.29 14.96
C GLU A 1003 25.92 39.01 15.79
N LEU A 1004 25.50 37.75 15.89
CA LEU A 1004 24.36 37.31 16.69
C LEU A 1004 24.73 37.04 18.16
N GLY A 1005 26.00 37.18 18.53
CA GLY A 1005 26.45 37.11 19.93
C GLY A 1005 26.68 35.70 20.46
N GLU A 1006 26.94 34.73 19.58
CA GLU A 1006 27.12 33.30 19.90
C GLU A 1006 28.60 32.85 19.87
N GLU A 1007 29.51 33.69 20.36
CA GLU A 1007 30.87 33.22 20.69
C GLU A 1007 30.85 32.55 22.07
N GLU A 1008 30.98 31.23 22.11
CA GLU A 1008 31.73 30.51 23.16
C GLU A 1008 33.06 29.98 22.60
#